data_AF-A0A6M1L7Q2-F1
#
_entry.id   AF-A0A6M1L7Q2-F1
#
_cell.length_a   1.000
_cell.length_b   1.000
_cell.length_c   1.000
_cell.angle_alpha   90.00
_cell.angle_beta   90.00
_cell.angle_gamma   90.00
#
_symmetry.space_group_name_H-M   'P 1'
#
loop_
_entity.id
_entity.type
_entity.pdbx_description
1 polymer ?
#
loop_
_entity_poly.entity_id
_entity_poly.type
_entity_poly.pdbx_seq_one_letter_code
_entity_poly.pdbx_strand_id
1 'polypeptide(L)'
;MASIDEAVAPRTPRSRSRVRGGLVTVGTVLALLAAMGLTVLGLGSADNAVANYDASSWLWSAARSELARVNGVTARVDTRMEVPAARRHPMQVTQTDRLLVLRDLNTGQISALDLATLQITATTPTTPGLGVSVALHEDAAFVVDAVQGVVRQLDPRSLAPVGEPVRYPPGITGGAFDGEGRLWVAVPAEGTVSAITPAVLPSEAADSPVGSPRVQTYDVAEASHELVVSTLDDGVAVLDRTAGALVTVVAGTTRRTALASTLTGPGILPVRTSGPVVPVTVPGQRQVHAIGDGGEVRSFTVPGDGDRLGPAVAWAGRFYCADEAAGTVYAFDATGQLTDTIRGRWGGPLELEVRENYLFINAPEAATARVVDDSHQVREVDKYANDVLGGDPPPEPPPPPPPPKKPQVSKPGAPRNVTAAAGDARARVSWRPAAANGAEIIRYVVEGAGQRLEVGANQRSVEVTELTNGETYRFSVHAVNAKGAGPARSSNPVTPTAEVPDAPTEVTAEARADGTVVVSWPEANGQGNTIARYAVSATSAGTNAPVGEATGTELVVKAGELEYGTQYAFTVVSVNDKGAASQASPVSNTVVPFTVPGEPLELRAGTVADQPGTVAVQWSPAVANGRPVTGYVVEVGDKRSEVTDTRATVGGLGDGQNVTVRVRAVNEAGEGAEATTTARTVAAPRVTVTGSSATATAATVAFTVDAGGGEASCTLSRSGQPAKSGPCSSITMSGLAPGTGYTFTVTATNAAGSGTATRAQQTDALYGIATCNNGDSGAEATYCDRDRDGRNGNEIFSVARQDNDRQVGWAKPGTRLKALCKQRGEEVYAYIYNNEKRSTWWVQVDYSGRNYIPWAWLNLEGGDDINVLPTC
;
A
#
# COMPACT_ATOMS: atom_id res chain seq x y z
N MET A 1 -18.56 65.40 61.76
CA MET A 1 -17.27 66.09 61.54
C MET A 1 -16.81 65.58 60.17
N ALA A 2 -16.91 66.36 59.08
CA ALA A 2 -16.09 67.52 58.70
C ALA A 2 -14.63 67.10 58.44
N SER A 3 -13.97 67.37 57.30
CA SER A 3 -14.17 68.31 56.16
C SER A 3 -13.76 67.58 54.85
N ILE A 4 -14.27 67.79 53.62
CA ILE A 4 -14.51 69.01 52.78
C ILE A 4 -13.18 69.74 52.46
N ASP A 5 -12.75 69.99 51.22
CA ASP A 5 -13.19 69.55 49.87
C ASP A 5 -11.95 69.55 48.91
N GLU A 6 -11.87 69.87 47.59
CA GLU A 6 -12.78 70.44 46.57
C GLU A 6 -12.36 70.08 45.12
N ALA A 7 -13.34 69.79 44.24
CA ALA A 7 -13.41 70.15 42.79
C ALA A 7 -12.33 69.66 41.78
N VAL A 8 -12.50 69.72 40.43
CA VAL A 8 -13.40 70.51 39.56
C VAL A 8 -14.02 69.67 38.42
N ALA A 9 -15.26 70.01 38.05
CA ALA A 9 -16.02 69.62 36.85
C ALA A 9 -16.64 70.91 36.24
N PRO A 10 -17.30 70.98 35.04
CA PRO A 10 -18.20 69.99 34.41
C PRO A 10 -17.98 69.90 32.85
N ARG A 11 -18.91 69.63 31.90
CA ARG A 11 -20.39 69.57 31.91
C ARG A 11 -21.03 68.75 30.75
N THR A 12 -22.25 68.32 31.04
CA THR A 12 -23.34 67.71 30.21
C THR A 12 -23.92 68.66 29.14
N PRO A 13 -24.86 68.27 28.21
CA PRO A 13 -25.81 67.13 28.21
C PRO A 13 -25.91 66.40 26.83
N ARG A 14 -26.93 65.61 26.40
CA ARG A 14 -28.38 65.47 26.72
C ARG A 14 -28.97 64.13 26.18
N SER A 15 -30.21 63.80 26.52
CA SER A 15 -30.91 62.55 26.09
C SER A 15 -32.33 62.80 25.52
N ARG A 16 -32.98 61.70 25.04
CA ARG A 16 -34.37 61.51 24.49
C ARG A 16 -34.46 61.37 22.95
N SER A 17 -35.48 60.76 22.32
CA SER A 17 -36.40 59.61 22.61
C SER A 17 -37.51 59.55 21.52
N ARG A 18 -38.15 58.38 21.30
CA ARG A 18 -39.35 58.10 20.43
C ARG A 18 -39.04 58.05 18.91
N VAL A 19 -39.44 57.06 18.07
CA VAL A 19 -40.57 56.09 17.95
C VAL A 19 -41.65 56.51 16.93
N ARG A 20 -41.86 55.62 15.92
CA ARG A 20 -42.99 55.43 14.95
C ARG A 20 -43.14 56.29 13.66
N GLY A 21 -43.13 55.56 12.52
CA GLY A 21 -43.91 55.80 11.29
C GLY A 21 -43.28 56.73 10.23
N GLY A 22 -43.45 56.52 8.92
CA GLY A 22 -44.10 55.40 8.19
C GLY A 22 -44.44 55.75 6.73
N LEU A 23 -44.41 54.76 5.81
CA LEU A 23 -44.55 54.86 4.34
C LEU A 23 -43.41 55.63 3.62
N VAL A 24 -42.74 55.19 2.54
CA VAL A 24 -43.03 54.34 1.34
C VAL A 24 -43.41 55.17 0.09
N THR A 25 -42.41 55.42 -0.77
CA THR A 25 -42.46 55.08 -2.22
C THR A 25 -41.07 55.06 -2.89
N VAL A 26 -40.70 53.86 -3.38
CA VAL A 26 -40.10 53.56 -4.69
C VAL A 26 -39.05 54.52 -5.30
N GLY A 27 -37.80 54.05 -5.38
CA GLY A 27 -36.71 54.59 -6.21
C GLY A 27 -35.90 53.47 -6.88
N THR A 28 -36.52 52.76 -7.82
CA THR A 28 -36.03 51.47 -8.37
C THR A 28 -34.91 51.61 -9.39
N VAL A 29 -33.65 51.64 -8.94
CA VAL A 29 -32.46 51.42 -9.80
C VAL A 29 -31.43 50.47 -9.17
N LEU A 30 -31.27 50.44 -7.84
CA LEU A 30 -30.20 49.66 -7.16
C LEU A 30 -30.53 48.19 -6.82
N ALA A 31 -31.70 47.69 -7.18
CA ALA A 31 -32.16 46.34 -6.79
C ALA A 31 -31.57 45.17 -7.61
N LEU A 32 -30.82 45.44 -8.69
CA LEU A 32 -30.23 44.41 -9.57
C LEU A 32 -28.72 44.20 -9.40
N LEU A 33 -28.04 44.96 -8.54
CA LEU A 33 -26.61 44.78 -8.24
C LEU A 33 -26.33 44.19 -6.83
N ALA A 34 -27.33 44.18 -5.94
CA ALA A 34 -27.20 43.59 -4.61
C ALA A 34 -27.32 42.04 -4.59
N ALA A 35 -27.81 41.43 -5.68
CA ALA A 35 -28.10 39.99 -5.74
C ALA A 35 -26.92 39.10 -6.21
N MET A 36 -25.79 39.70 -6.62
CA MET A 36 -24.57 38.96 -7.02
C MET A 36 -23.39 39.15 -6.06
N GLY A 37 -23.55 39.93 -4.98
CA GLY A 37 -22.48 40.18 -4.01
C GLY A 37 -22.49 39.27 -2.77
N LEU A 38 -23.52 38.45 -2.57
CA LEU A 38 -23.80 37.72 -1.33
C LEU A 38 -23.61 36.19 -1.43
N THR A 39 -22.79 35.73 -2.36
CA THR A 39 -22.34 34.33 -2.48
C THR A 39 -20.84 34.14 -2.25
N VAL A 40 -20.12 35.20 -1.83
CA VAL A 40 -18.64 35.22 -1.71
C VAL A 40 -18.16 35.33 -0.25
N LEU A 41 -19.02 35.71 0.71
CA LEU A 41 -18.67 35.82 2.13
C LEU A 41 -19.67 35.05 3.00
N GLY A 42 -19.34 33.81 3.33
CA GLY A 42 -20.18 32.90 4.11
C GLY A 42 -20.15 33.20 5.61
N LEU A 43 -21.06 34.04 6.09
CA LEU A 43 -21.37 34.18 7.52
C LEU A 43 -22.74 33.53 7.79
N GLY A 44 -22.72 32.26 8.21
CA GLY A 44 -23.93 31.41 8.27
C GLY A 44 -23.89 30.25 9.26
N SER A 45 -23.12 30.35 10.35
CA SER A 45 -23.00 29.30 11.38
C SER A 45 -22.60 29.82 12.76
N ALA A 46 -23.03 31.04 13.12
CA ALA A 46 -22.75 31.67 14.41
C ALA A 46 -23.64 31.15 15.56
N ASP A 47 -23.61 29.83 15.81
CA ASP A 47 -24.20 29.18 17.00
C ASP A 47 -23.57 27.78 17.25
N ASN A 48 -22.23 27.76 17.36
CA ASN A 48 -21.45 26.68 18.01
C ASN A 48 -19.99 27.11 18.30
N ALA A 49 -19.76 28.41 18.46
CA ALA A 49 -18.43 29.03 18.45
C ALA A 49 -17.81 29.26 19.85
N VAL A 50 -17.96 28.29 20.77
CA VAL A 50 -17.26 28.28 22.06
C VAL A 50 -16.79 26.86 22.42
N ALA A 51 -15.79 26.39 21.68
CA ALA A 51 -14.85 25.35 22.10
C ALA A 51 -13.50 25.71 21.48
N ASN A 52 -12.40 25.66 22.25
CA ASN A 52 -11.08 26.03 21.73
C ASN A 52 -10.54 24.97 20.76
N TYR A 53 -9.68 25.40 19.84
CA TYR A 53 -9.17 24.64 18.70
C TYR A 53 -7.93 23.78 19.03
N ASP A 54 -7.96 23.04 20.14
CA ASP A 54 -6.85 22.23 20.65
C ASP A 54 -7.18 20.73 20.52
N ALA A 55 -7.27 20.25 19.27
CA ALA A 55 -7.58 18.85 18.92
C ALA A 55 -7.20 18.52 17.45
N SER A 56 -5.91 18.58 17.10
CA SER A 56 -5.44 18.29 15.73
C SER A 56 -4.08 17.61 15.69
N SER A 57 -3.87 16.73 14.71
CA SER A 57 -2.57 16.16 14.34
C SER A 57 -2.36 16.24 12.82
N TRP A 58 -1.13 16.50 12.37
CA TRP A 58 -0.74 16.52 10.96
C TRP A 58 -0.20 15.15 10.51
N LEU A 59 -0.97 14.45 9.68
CA LEU A 59 -0.65 13.10 9.21
C LEU A 59 0.00 13.13 7.82
N TRP A 60 1.06 12.34 7.63
CA TRP A 60 1.77 12.23 6.36
C TRP A 60 1.07 11.31 5.35
N SER A 61 1.20 11.65 4.05
CA SER A 61 0.92 10.79 2.90
C SER A 61 2.15 10.73 2.00
N ALA A 62 2.91 9.63 2.12
CA ALA A 62 4.04 9.34 1.23
C ALA A 62 3.56 9.16 -0.22
N ALA A 63 2.43 8.49 -0.42
CA ALA A 63 1.87 8.23 -1.75
C ALA A 63 1.49 9.51 -2.54
N ARG A 64 1.07 10.60 -1.85
CA ARG A 64 0.77 11.88 -2.50
C ARG A 64 1.89 12.92 -2.43
N SER A 65 2.73 12.88 -1.40
CA SER A 65 3.58 14.00 -0.93
C SER A 65 2.79 15.08 -0.19
N GLU A 66 1.71 14.69 0.52
CA GLU A 66 0.78 15.61 1.21
C GLU A 66 0.83 15.41 2.74
N LEU A 67 0.80 16.51 3.49
CA LEU A 67 0.46 16.56 4.91
C LEU A 67 -1.02 16.93 5.05
N ALA A 68 -1.77 16.19 5.86
CA ALA A 68 -3.17 16.45 6.16
C ALA A 68 -3.37 16.79 7.64
N ARG A 69 -3.86 17.99 7.94
CA ARG A 69 -4.28 18.36 9.30
C ARG A 69 -5.60 17.65 9.60
N VAL A 70 -5.55 16.63 10.44
CA VAL A 70 -6.72 15.87 10.87
C VAL A 70 -7.23 16.41 12.20
N ASN A 71 -8.52 16.70 12.24
CA ASN A 71 -9.26 17.15 13.40
C ASN A 71 -9.72 15.95 14.25
N GLY A 72 -9.32 15.90 15.53
CA GLY A 72 -9.65 14.78 16.41
C GLY A 72 -11.15 14.67 16.71
N VAL A 73 -11.82 15.82 16.89
CA VAL A 73 -13.26 15.88 17.21
C VAL A 73 -14.12 15.43 16.03
N THR A 74 -13.82 15.93 14.82
CA THR A 74 -14.67 15.68 13.64
C THR A 74 -14.23 14.47 12.79
N ALA A 75 -13.01 13.96 13.00
CA ALA A 75 -12.35 12.96 12.17
C ALA A 75 -12.29 13.35 10.67
N ARG A 76 -12.05 14.63 10.40
CA ARG A 76 -11.93 15.18 9.04
C ARG A 76 -10.61 15.91 8.84
N VAL A 77 -10.27 16.11 7.57
CA VAL A 77 -9.13 16.92 7.15
C VAL A 77 -9.58 18.38 7.08
N ASP A 78 -9.00 19.23 7.94
CA ASP A 78 -9.30 20.66 7.99
C ASP A 78 -8.50 21.45 6.94
N THR A 79 -7.27 21.00 6.64
CA THR A 79 -6.41 21.58 5.58
C THR A 79 -5.35 20.57 5.12
N ARG A 80 -4.78 20.81 3.94
CA ARG A 80 -3.67 20.03 3.36
C ARG A 80 -2.56 20.92 2.81
N MET A 81 -1.34 20.41 2.87
CA MET A 81 -0.15 21.03 2.29
C MET A 81 0.65 20.00 1.50
N GLU A 82 1.04 20.33 0.27
CA GLU A 82 2.01 19.53 -0.49
C GLU A 82 3.44 19.86 -0.02
N VAL A 83 4.25 18.82 0.20
CA VAL A 83 5.70 18.92 0.42
C VAL A 83 6.36 18.60 -0.92
N PRO A 84 6.96 19.58 -1.63
CA PRO A 84 7.51 19.34 -2.96
C PRO A 84 8.60 18.26 -2.97
N ALA A 85 8.62 17.45 -4.03
CA ALA A 85 9.63 16.40 -4.30
C ALA A 85 9.76 15.25 -3.27
N ALA A 86 8.94 15.18 -2.22
CA ALA A 86 8.98 14.13 -1.19
C ALA A 86 8.06 12.91 -1.46
N ARG A 87 7.61 12.68 -2.71
CA ARG A 87 6.68 11.57 -3.01
C ARG A 87 7.38 10.22 -2.85
N ARG A 88 6.75 9.31 -2.10
CA ARG A 88 7.35 8.04 -1.59
C ARG A 88 8.58 8.24 -0.71
N HIS A 89 8.79 9.43 -0.14
CA HIS A 89 9.81 9.61 0.89
C HIS A 89 9.21 9.27 2.26
N PRO A 90 9.90 8.46 3.08
CA PRO A 90 9.58 8.36 4.49
C PRO A 90 9.96 9.69 5.15
N MET A 91 9.02 10.28 5.87
CA MET A 91 9.18 11.57 6.56
C MET A 91 9.02 11.36 8.05
N GLN A 92 9.90 11.96 8.84
CA GLN A 92 9.59 12.25 10.25
C GLN A 92 8.79 13.56 10.29
N VAL A 93 7.63 13.53 10.93
CA VAL A 93 6.82 14.70 11.24
C VAL A 93 6.86 14.91 12.76
N THR A 94 7.40 16.04 13.22
CA THR A 94 7.39 16.41 14.64
C THR A 94 6.69 17.76 14.80
N GLN A 95 5.72 17.87 15.70
CA GLN A 95 4.73 18.96 15.69
C GLN A 95 4.40 19.54 17.07
N THR A 96 4.24 20.86 17.12
CA THR A 96 3.65 21.65 18.20
C THR A 96 2.51 22.50 17.65
N ASP A 97 1.80 23.24 18.49
CA ASP A 97 0.58 23.96 18.10
C ASP A 97 0.87 25.24 17.30
N ARG A 98 2.16 25.57 17.12
CA ARG A 98 2.65 26.70 16.31
C ARG A 98 3.56 26.29 15.17
N LEU A 99 4.35 25.23 15.35
CA LEU A 99 5.42 24.84 14.42
C LEU A 99 5.34 23.35 14.11
N LEU A 100 5.66 23.00 12.87
CA LEU A 100 5.84 21.63 12.44
C LEU A 100 7.22 21.51 11.80
N VAL A 101 8.01 20.54 12.23
CA VAL A 101 9.33 20.27 11.66
C VAL A 101 9.28 18.93 10.93
N LEU A 102 9.54 19.00 9.64
CA LEU A 102 9.68 17.85 8.75
C LEU A 102 11.15 17.45 8.70
N ARG A 103 11.43 16.14 8.70
CA ARG A 103 12.70 15.61 8.20
C ARG A 103 12.44 14.55 7.14
N ASP A 104 12.99 14.74 5.96
CA ASP A 104 13.05 13.73 4.91
C ASP A 104 14.16 12.73 5.24
N LEU A 105 13.82 11.45 5.39
CA LEU A 105 14.78 10.40 5.72
C LEU A 105 15.65 9.99 4.51
N ASN A 106 15.21 10.24 3.27
CA ASN A 106 15.98 9.93 2.06
C ASN A 106 17.04 10.99 1.77
N THR A 107 16.69 12.27 1.89
CA THR A 107 17.61 13.39 1.60
C THR A 107 18.32 13.95 2.84
N GLY A 108 17.81 13.65 4.03
CA GLY A 108 18.27 14.24 5.28
C GLY A 108 17.86 15.71 5.46
N GLN A 109 17.08 16.30 4.56
CA GLN A 109 16.64 17.69 4.68
C GLN A 109 15.63 17.85 5.83
N ILE A 110 15.93 18.77 6.74
CA ILE A 110 14.99 19.27 7.74
C ILE A 110 14.34 20.56 7.20
N SER A 111 13.03 20.70 7.37
CA SER A 111 12.25 21.89 6.99
C SER A 111 11.32 22.31 8.12
N ALA A 112 11.39 23.57 8.54
CA ALA A 112 10.49 24.15 9.53
C ALA A 112 9.30 24.82 8.84
N LEU A 113 8.09 24.52 9.32
CA LEU A 113 6.81 25.01 8.82
C LEU A 113 6.09 25.79 9.93
N ASP A 114 5.75 27.04 9.65
CA ASP A 114 4.90 27.85 10.52
C ASP A 114 3.41 27.51 10.27
N LEU A 115 2.68 27.14 11.33
CA LEU A 115 1.31 26.65 11.21
C LEU A 115 0.25 27.76 11.09
N ALA A 116 0.62 29.03 11.32
CA ALA A 116 -0.27 30.17 11.14
C ALA A 116 -0.28 30.69 9.69
N THR A 117 0.84 30.52 8.98
CA THR A 117 1.06 30.94 7.59
C THR A 117 1.00 29.78 6.60
N LEU A 118 1.24 28.54 7.05
CA LEU A 118 1.46 27.35 6.22
C LEU A 118 2.61 27.51 5.22
N GLN A 119 3.69 28.21 5.64
CA GLN A 119 4.90 28.42 4.84
C GLN A 119 6.14 27.85 5.51
N ILE A 120 7.03 27.27 4.70
CA ILE A 120 8.35 26.81 5.16
C ILE A 120 9.21 28.03 5.49
N THR A 121 9.57 28.20 6.76
CA THR A 121 10.34 29.35 7.26
C THR A 121 11.85 29.16 7.11
N ALA A 122 12.31 27.93 7.22
CA ALA A 122 13.72 27.56 7.14
C ALA A 122 13.91 26.10 6.68
N THR A 123 15.08 25.79 6.12
CA THR A 123 15.50 24.40 5.86
C THR A 123 16.98 24.23 6.18
N THR A 124 17.40 23.07 6.68
CA THR A 124 18.81 22.73 6.90
C THR A 124 19.09 21.25 6.58
N PRO A 125 20.22 20.89 5.96
CA PRO A 125 20.57 19.49 5.68
C PRO A 125 21.11 18.77 6.93
N THR A 126 20.81 17.48 7.04
CA THR A 126 21.44 16.53 7.96
C THR A 126 21.84 15.25 7.22
N THR A 127 22.54 14.33 7.87
CA THR A 127 22.83 13.00 7.32
C THR A 127 21.53 12.26 6.96
N PRO A 128 21.39 11.67 5.76
CA PRO A 128 20.28 10.78 5.42
C PRO A 128 20.16 9.54 6.32
N GLY A 129 18.99 8.89 6.28
CA GLY A 129 18.71 7.63 6.96
C GLY A 129 18.10 7.79 8.37
N LEU A 130 17.95 6.65 9.06
CA LEU A 130 17.27 6.54 10.37
C LEU A 130 18.15 6.93 11.58
N GLY A 131 19.46 7.10 11.40
CA GLY A 131 20.39 7.39 12.50
C GLY A 131 20.35 8.83 13.04
N VAL A 132 19.60 9.72 12.39
CA VAL A 132 19.36 11.10 12.85
C VAL A 132 17.87 11.31 13.04
N SER A 133 17.46 11.89 14.16
CA SER A 133 16.06 12.25 14.45
C SER A 133 15.92 13.71 14.89
N VAL A 134 14.70 14.25 14.77
CA VAL A 134 14.36 15.61 15.21
C VAL A 134 13.30 15.59 16.31
N ALA A 135 13.65 16.12 17.47
CA ALA A 135 12.73 16.35 18.59
C ALA A 135 12.25 17.81 18.58
N LEU A 136 11.00 18.03 18.96
CA LEU A 136 10.37 19.36 19.07
C LEU A 136 9.42 19.35 20.27
N HIS A 137 9.48 20.38 21.12
CA HIS A 137 8.57 20.61 22.24
C HIS A 137 8.43 22.12 22.45
N GLU A 138 7.19 22.63 22.42
CA GLU A 138 6.85 24.05 22.43
C GLU A 138 7.73 24.90 21.48
N ASP A 139 8.71 25.61 22.04
CA ASP A 139 9.65 26.52 21.38
C ASP A 139 11.10 25.98 21.33
N ALA A 140 11.33 24.71 21.68
CA ALA A 140 12.65 24.07 21.64
C ALA A 140 12.70 22.91 20.62
N ALA A 141 13.74 22.88 19.79
CA ALA A 141 14.05 21.76 18.89
C ALA A 141 15.44 21.19 19.15
N PHE A 142 15.62 19.89 18.88
CA PHE A 142 16.92 19.23 18.87
C PHE A 142 17.06 18.30 17.67
N VAL A 143 18.26 18.26 17.10
CA VAL A 143 18.72 17.19 16.21
C VAL A 143 19.57 16.23 17.03
N VAL A 144 19.21 14.95 16.98
CA VAL A 144 19.90 13.85 17.67
C VAL A 144 20.51 12.94 16.62
N ASP A 145 21.83 12.98 16.48
CA ASP A 145 22.60 12.00 15.71
C ASP A 145 22.95 10.83 16.63
N ALA A 146 22.19 9.75 16.50
CA ALA A 146 22.31 8.56 17.32
C ALA A 146 23.59 7.76 17.03
N VAL A 147 24.11 7.84 15.80
CA VAL A 147 25.29 7.08 15.38
C VAL A 147 26.56 7.78 15.83
N GLN A 148 26.67 9.10 15.67
CA GLN A 148 27.84 9.89 16.10
C GLN A 148 27.80 10.29 17.59
N GLY A 149 26.66 10.13 18.28
CA GLY A 149 26.52 10.50 19.69
C GLY A 149 26.41 12.01 19.91
N VAL A 150 25.81 12.75 18.96
CA VAL A 150 25.76 14.23 18.96
C VAL A 150 24.34 14.73 19.12
N VAL A 151 24.10 15.58 20.12
CA VAL A 151 22.79 16.20 20.38
C VAL A 151 22.93 17.71 20.28
N ARG A 152 22.28 18.33 19.29
CA ARG A 152 22.36 19.77 19.01
C ARG A 152 20.99 20.42 19.17
N GLN A 153 20.89 21.45 20.01
CA GLN A 153 19.70 22.30 20.06
C GLN A 153 19.65 23.21 18.83
N LEU A 154 18.44 23.42 18.29
CA LEU A 154 18.13 24.41 17.27
C LEU A 154 17.05 25.38 17.79
N ASP A 155 17.00 26.59 17.23
CA ASP A 155 15.76 27.38 17.19
C ASP A 155 14.82 26.70 16.16
N PRO A 156 13.60 26.30 16.54
CA PRO A 156 12.67 25.61 15.62
C PRO A 156 12.17 26.50 14.48
N ARG A 157 12.30 27.83 14.54
CA ARG A 157 11.83 28.76 13.49
C ARG A 157 12.84 28.95 12.37
N SER A 158 14.10 29.20 12.74
CA SER A 158 15.21 29.45 11.80
C SER A 158 16.06 28.21 11.49
N LEU A 159 15.91 27.13 12.27
CA LEU A 159 16.79 25.96 12.30
C LEU A 159 18.27 26.28 12.57
N ALA A 160 18.55 27.45 13.15
CA ALA A 160 19.89 27.87 13.54
C ALA A 160 20.37 27.11 14.81
N PRO A 161 21.63 26.65 14.86
CA PRO A 161 22.22 26.04 16.06
C PRO A 161 22.21 26.95 17.28
N VAL A 162 21.84 26.40 18.45
CA VAL A 162 21.80 27.09 19.73
C VAL A 162 22.81 26.45 20.69
N GLY A 163 23.78 27.24 21.15
CA GLY A 163 24.84 26.78 22.05
C GLY A 163 25.75 25.69 21.45
N GLU A 164 26.61 25.11 22.29
CA GLU A 164 27.43 23.94 21.92
C GLU A 164 26.63 22.63 22.02
N PRO A 165 26.99 21.58 21.24
CA PRO A 165 26.27 20.32 21.26
C PRO A 165 26.66 19.51 22.51
N VAL A 166 25.70 18.76 23.06
CA VAL A 166 26.03 17.69 23.99
C VAL A 166 26.62 16.53 23.16
N ARG A 167 27.70 15.93 23.66
CA ARG A 167 28.41 14.83 23.02
C ARG A 167 28.50 13.64 23.97
N TYR A 168 28.26 12.46 23.43
CA TYR A 168 28.30 11.16 24.09
C TYR A 168 29.19 10.20 23.27
N PRO A 169 29.53 9.02 23.81
CA PRO A 169 30.03 7.91 22.99
C PRO A 169 29.09 7.60 21.80
N PRO A 170 29.63 7.19 20.63
CA PRO A 170 28.85 6.74 19.48
C PRO A 170 27.84 5.64 19.81
N GLY A 171 26.65 5.68 19.21
CA GLY A 171 25.58 4.69 19.43
C GLY A 171 24.65 5.00 20.61
N ILE A 172 24.23 6.25 20.79
CA ILE A 172 23.14 6.62 21.73
C ILE A 172 21.76 6.17 21.22
N THR A 173 20.73 6.31 22.05
CA THR A 173 19.33 5.98 21.71
C THR A 173 18.33 6.85 22.48
N GLY A 174 17.06 6.88 22.06
CA GLY A 174 16.06 7.83 22.54
C GLY A 174 16.02 9.10 21.67
N GLY A 175 16.00 10.28 22.30
CA GLY A 175 15.86 11.57 21.60
C GLY A 175 14.41 12.03 21.48
N ALA A 176 13.61 11.86 22.54
CA ALA A 176 12.25 12.38 22.66
C ALA A 176 12.12 13.27 23.90
N PHE A 177 11.10 14.14 23.92
CA PHE A 177 10.76 14.97 25.07
C PHE A 177 9.77 14.26 26.00
N ASP A 178 9.90 14.51 27.31
CA ASP A 178 8.83 14.24 28.29
C ASP A 178 7.81 15.40 28.33
N GLY A 179 6.78 15.30 29.17
CA GLY A 179 5.80 16.37 29.36
C GLY A 179 6.31 17.62 30.11
N GLU A 180 7.53 17.56 30.65
CA GLU A 180 8.20 18.66 31.36
C GLU A 180 9.25 19.35 30.48
N GLY A 181 9.22 19.11 29.16
CA GLY A 181 10.11 19.76 28.19
C GLY A 181 11.59 19.35 28.27
N ARG A 182 11.91 18.19 28.88
CA ARG A 182 13.28 17.64 28.95
C ARG A 182 13.47 16.58 27.86
N LEU A 183 14.54 16.72 27.07
CA LEU A 183 14.91 15.73 26.06
C LEU A 183 15.69 14.58 26.71
N TRP A 184 15.21 13.34 26.57
CA TRP A 184 15.85 12.16 27.16
C TRP A 184 16.61 11.31 26.14
N VAL A 185 17.85 10.95 26.49
CA VAL A 185 18.79 10.17 25.67
C VAL A 185 19.46 9.13 26.55
N ALA A 186 19.48 7.86 26.14
CA ALA A 186 20.25 6.81 26.80
C ALA A 186 21.59 6.56 26.09
N VAL A 187 22.59 6.15 26.87
CA VAL A 187 23.97 5.91 26.44
C VAL A 187 24.36 4.46 26.76
N PRO A 188 24.04 3.50 25.87
CA PRO A 188 24.31 2.07 26.08
C PRO A 188 25.78 1.74 26.39
N ALA A 189 26.73 2.51 25.86
CA ALA A 189 28.15 2.36 26.15
C ALA A 189 28.51 2.58 27.63
N GLU A 190 27.74 3.40 28.35
CA GLU A 190 27.98 3.77 29.76
C GLU A 190 27.00 3.10 30.73
N GLY A 191 25.83 2.64 30.25
CA GLY A 191 24.73 2.14 31.10
C GLY A 191 23.84 3.24 31.68
N THR A 192 23.94 4.46 31.15
CA THR A 192 23.31 5.67 31.69
C THR A 192 22.14 6.18 30.86
N VAL A 193 21.31 7.04 31.45
CA VAL A 193 20.34 7.88 30.74
C VAL A 193 20.50 9.34 31.18
N SER A 194 20.39 10.27 30.23
CA SER A 194 20.58 11.71 30.46
C SER A 194 19.34 12.50 30.07
N ALA A 195 18.89 13.37 30.98
CA ALA A 195 17.93 14.43 30.72
C ALA A 195 18.66 15.69 30.28
N ILE A 196 18.26 16.25 29.14
CA ILE A 196 18.81 17.47 28.57
C ILE A 196 17.72 18.55 28.63
N THR A 197 17.91 19.52 29.51
CA THR A 197 17.04 20.71 29.60
C THR A 197 17.47 21.72 28.51
N PRO A 198 16.55 22.23 27.68
CA PRO A 198 16.86 23.24 26.67
C PRO A 198 17.55 24.48 27.26
N ALA A 199 18.45 25.08 26.49
CA ALA A 199 18.87 26.45 26.69
C ALA A 199 17.74 27.41 26.29
N VAL A 200 17.64 28.54 26.99
CA VAL A 200 16.69 29.61 26.65
C VAL A 200 17.12 30.25 25.33
N LEU A 201 16.19 30.34 24.36
CA LEU A 201 16.44 31.04 23.10
C LEU A 201 16.66 32.54 23.35
N PRO A 202 17.59 33.20 22.62
CA PRO A 202 17.78 34.64 22.73
C PRO A 202 16.55 35.40 22.23
N SER A 203 15.98 36.24 23.10
CA SER A 203 15.01 37.27 22.69
C SER A 203 15.67 38.33 21.80
N GLU A 204 14.90 39.11 21.06
CA GLU A 204 15.40 40.20 20.20
C GLU A 204 16.20 41.30 20.95
N ALA A 205 16.12 41.35 22.28
CA ALA A 205 17.00 42.16 23.13
C ALA A 205 18.33 41.44 23.39
N ALA A 206 19.45 42.06 22.99
CA ALA A 206 20.78 41.47 22.93
C ALA A 206 21.54 41.36 24.28
N ASP A 207 22.80 40.90 24.19
CA ASP A 207 23.85 40.90 25.22
C ASP A 207 23.71 39.95 26.42
N SER A 208 22.80 38.97 26.37
CA SER A 208 22.93 37.76 27.19
C SER A 208 23.71 36.67 26.45
N PRO A 209 24.73 36.03 27.04
CA PRO A 209 25.40 34.90 26.42
C PRO A 209 24.44 33.72 26.28
N VAL A 210 24.36 33.13 25.08
CA VAL A 210 23.53 31.94 24.82
C VAL A 210 24.02 30.81 25.72
N GLY A 211 23.14 30.32 26.60
CA GLY A 211 23.47 29.21 27.48
C GLY A 211 23.66 27.91 26.72
N SER A 212 24.46 26.99 27.25
CA SER A 212 24.46 25.59 26.81
C SER A 212 23.26 24.85 27.44
N PRO A 213 22.73 23.80 26.79
CA PRO A 213 21.77 22.88 27.41
C PRO A 213 22.30 22.32 28.72
N ARG A 214 21.42 22.11 29.71
CA ARG A 214 21.80 21.54 31.02
C ARG A 214 21.55 20.04 31.02
N VAL A 215 22.56 19.25 31.41
CA VAL A 215 22.49 17.79 31.41
C VAL A 215 22.44 17.25 32.84
N GLN A 216 21.56 16.28 33.09
CA GLN A 216 21.51 15.47 34.31
C GLN A 216 21.54 14.00 33.91
N THR A 217 22.46 13.21 34.49
CA THR A 217 22.71 11.82 34.09
C THR A 217 22.43 10.86 35.26
N TYR A 218 21.86 9.70 34.94
CA TYR A 218 21.40 8.69 35.90
C TYR A 218 21.85 7.29 35.45
N ASP A 219 22.37 6.50 36.39
CA ASP A 219 22.72 5.10 36.15
C ASP A 219 21.44 4.25 36.07
N VAL A 220 21.30 3.45 35.01
CA VAL A 220 20.10 2.60 34.77
C VAL A 220 20.43 1.14 34.44
N ALA A 221 21.63 0.86 33.94
CA ALA A 221 22.11 -0.49 33.61
C ALA A 221 23.62 -0.60 33.84
N GLU A 222 24.19 -1.76 33.52
CA GLU A 222 25.65 -1.91 33.40
C GLU A 222 26.10 -1.44 32.01
N ALA A 223 27.37 -1.05 31.88
CA ALA A 223 27.93 -0.60 30.62
C ALA A 223 27.84 -1.68 29.52
N SER A 224 27.58 -1.28 28.27
CA SER A 224 27.32 -2.17 27.12
C SER A 224 26.03 -3.02 27.19
N HIS A 225 25.12 -2.73 28.13
CA HIS A 225 23.74 -3.24 28.05
C HIS A 225 22.98 -2.55 26.91
N GLU A 226 22.19 -3.33 26.17
CA GLU A 226 21.25 -2.81 25.17
C GLU A 226 20.04 -2.16 25.86
N LEU A 227 19.83 -0.87 25.57
CA LEU A 227 18.78 -0.03 26.18
C LEU A 227 17.76 0.43 25.12
N VAL A 228 16.48 0.53 25.52
CA VAL A 228 15.40 1.16 24.74
C VAL A 228 14.69 2.16 25.64
N VAL A 229 14.22 3.29 25.08
CA VAL A 229 13.72 4.44 25.84
C VAL A 229 12.28 4.78 25.46
N SER A 230 11.46 5.14 26.44
CA SER A 230 10.15 5.80 26.28
C SER A 230 10.09 7.00 27.21
N THR A 231 9.73 8.18 26.72
CA THR A 231 9.46 9.32 27.62
C THR A 231 8.10 9.18 28.28
N LEU A 232 7.99 9.70 29.51
CA LEU A 232 6.78 9.69 30.32
C LEU A 232 6.17 11.10 30.36
N ASP A 233 5.09 11.27 31.12
CA ASP A 233 4.57 12.62 31.42
C ASP A 233 5.56 13.41 32.30
N ASP A 234 6.08 12.82 33.39
CA ASP A 234 7.30 13.27 34.10
C ASP A 234 8.40 12.21 33.96
N GLY A 235 9.40 12.49 33.13
CA GLY A 235 10.65 11.71 33.08
C GLY A 235 10.66 10.60 32.03
N VAL A 236 11.26 9.46 32.36
CA VAL A 236 11.61 8.43 31.38
C VAL A 236 11.48 7.00 31.91
N ALA A 237 11.15 6.07 31.02
CA ALA A 237 11.28 4.63 31.21
C ALA A 237 12.35 4.06 30.26
N VAL A 238 13.29 3.30 30.82
CA VAL A 238 14.39 2.64 30.11
C VAL A 238 14.25 1.13 30.27
N LEU A 239 14.10 0.42 29.15
CA LEU A 239 14.12 -1.04 29.10
C LEU A 239 15.56 -1.52 28.87
N ASP A 240 16.16 -2.10 29.90
CA ASP A 240 17.39 -2.89 29.81
C ASP A 240 17.02 -4.27 29.23
N ARG A 241 17.27 -4.46 27.93
CA ARG A 241 17.03 -5.71 27.20
C ARG A 241 18.02 -6.82 27.59
N THR A 242 19.13 -6.48 28.23
CA THR A 242 20.23 -7.40 28.57
C THR A 242 19.94 -8.10 29.89
N ALA A 243 19.70 -7.33 30.96
CA ALA A 243 19.26 -7.87 32.24
C ALA A 243 17.79 -8.29 32.22
N GLY A 244 16.98 -7.78 31.28
CA GLY A 244 15.53 -7.95 31.28
C GLY A 244 14.90 -7.18 32.45
N ALA A 245 15.07 -5.87 32.48
CA ALA A 245 14.54 -5.00 33.53
C ALA A 245 14.03 -3.68 32.96
N LEU A 246 12.98 -3.12 33.57
CA LEU A 246 12.55 -1.76 33.30
C LEU A 246 13.03 -0.85 34.43
N VAL A 247 13.69 0.26 34.10
CA VAL A 247 14.08 1.30 35.04
C VAL A 247 13.32 2.58 34.70
N THR A 248 12.58 3.12 35.65
CA THR A 248 11.97 4.45 35.51
C THR A 248 12.80 5.50 36.26
N VAL A 249 12.86 6.71 35.70
CA VAL A 249 13.44 7.89 36.33
C VAL A 249 12.38 8.99 36.30
N VAL A 250 11.78 9.27 37.45
CA VAL A 250 10.62 10.19 37.62
C VAL A 250 10.95 11.13 38.77
N ALA A 251 10.76 12.44 38.60
CA ALA A 251 11.21 13.48 39.56
C ALA A 251 12.66 13.28 40.08
N GLY A 252 13.56 12.77 39.22
CA GLY A 252 14.95 12.44 39.56
C GLY A 252 15.17 11.19 40.44
N THR A 253 14.11 10.44 40.77
CA THR A 253 14.18 9.19 41.53
C THR A 253 14.23 7.99 40.57
N THR A 254 15.21 7.10 40.74
CA THR A 254 15.34 5.88 39.94
C THR A 254 14.63 4.69 40.59
N ARG A 255 13.92 3.86 39.79
CA ARG A 255 13.24 2.63 40.25
C ARG A 255 13.41 1.50 39.25
N ARG A 256 13.99 0.36 39.67
CA ARG A 256 14.20 -0.83 38.83
C ARG A 256 13.15 -1.92 39.12
N THR A 257 12.46 -2.37 38.08
CA THR A 257 11.53 -3.51 38.08
C THR A 257 12.15 -4.66 37.27
N ALA A 258 12.35 -5.81 37.91
CA ALA A 258 12.92 -6.99 37.24
C ALA A 258 11.84 -7.70 36.40
N LEU A 259 12.14 -7.96 35.12
CA LEU A 259 11.23 -8.57 34.15
C LEU A 259 11.80 -9.86 33.52
N ALA A 260 13.00 -10.29 33.88
CA ALA A 260 13.74 -11.40 33.25
C ALA A 260 13.05 -12.77 33.34
N SER A 261 12.15 -12.96 34.31
CA SER A 261 11.28 -14.15 34.43
C SER A 261 10.13 -14.16 33.42
N THR A 262 9.84 -13.02 32.81
CA THR A 262 8.64 -12.74 32.01
C THR A 262 9.02 -12.46 30.56
N LEU A 263 10.06 -11.65 30.32
CA LEU A 263 10.62 -11.37 29.01
C LEU A 263 11.47 -12.55 28.51
N THR A 264 10.85 -13.53 27.84
CA THR A 264 11.61 -14.63 27.21
C THR A 264 12.22 -14.26 25.85
N GLY A 265 12.31 -12.96 25.55
CA GLY A 265 12.77 -12.40 24.28
C GLY A 265 12.81 -10.86 24.35
N PRO A 266 13.35 -10.19 23.33
CA PRO A 266 13.58 -8.75 23.35
C PRO A 266 12.29 -7.94 23.30
N GLY A 267 12.19 -6.96 24.20
CA GLY A 267 11.08 -6.00 24.22
C GLY A 267 11.36 -4.73 23.41
N ILE A 268 10.27 -4.05 23.05
CA ILE A 268 10.24 -2.70 22.47
C ILE A 268 9.25 -1.83 23.28
N LEU A 269 9.45 -0.52 23.20
CA LEU A 269 8.63 0.51 23.86
C LEU A 269 8.08 1.50 22.81
N PRO A 270 6.97 2.19 23.06
CA PRO A 270 6.56 3.34 22.27
C PRO A 270 7.49 4.54 22.56
N VAL A 271 7.60 5.50 21.63
CA VAL A 271 8.47 6.69 21.80
C VAL A 271 8.11 7.51 23.05
N ARG A 272 6.80 7.67 23.29
CA ARG A 272 6.23 8.27 24.50
C ARG A 272 5.18 7.33 25.08
N THR A 273 5.12 7.23 26.40
CA THR A 273 4.07 6.56 27.17
C THR A 273 3.31 7.63 27.96
N SER A 274 1.98 7.65 27.82
CA SER A 274 1.11 8.53 28.61
C SER A 274 0.46 7.74 29.75
N GLY A 275 0.49 8.28 30.97
CA GLY A 275 -0.07 7.66 32.17
C GLY A 275 0.83 6.64 32.89
N PRO A 276 0.36 6.09 34.03
CA PRO A 276 1.19 5.40 35.04
C PRO A 276 1.49 3.92 34.74
N VAL A 277 1.42 3.50 33.48
CA VAL A 277 1.64 2.09 33.08
C VAL A 277 2.41 2.01 31.78
N VAL A 278 3.64 1.46 31.84
CA VAL A 278 4.54 1.33 30.69
C VAL A 278 4.28 0.02 29.95
N PRO A 279 3.89 0.05 28.66
CA PRO A 279 3.70 -1.14 27.85
C PRO A 279 5.01 -1.60 27.17
N VAL A 280 5.58 -2.71 27.63
CA VAL A 280 6.68 -3.41 26.93
C VAL A 280 6.08 -4.46 26.00
N THR A 281 6.23 -4.27 24.69
CA THR A 281 5.78 -5.24 23.67
C THR A 281 6.92 -6.18 23.31
N VAL A 282 6.64 -7.47 23.13
CA VAL A 282 7.63 -8.51 22.80
C VAL A 282 7.20 -9.22 21.51
N PRO A 283 7.60 -8.69 20.33
CA PRO A 283 6.95 -9.04 19.06
C PRO A 283 7.06 -10.53 18.72
N GLY A 284 8.23 -11.15 18.90
CA GLY A 284 8.46 -12.58 18.68
C GLY A 284 7.70 -13.55 19.60
N GLN A 285 7.05 -13.04 20.66
CA GLN A 285 6.11 -13.80 21.50
C GLN A 285 4.65 -13.39 21.28
N ARG A 286 4.41 -12.30 20.54
CA ARG A 286 3.13 -11.59 20.46
C ARG A 286 2.53 -11.27 21.83
N GLN A 287 3.37 -10.84 22.79
CA GLN A 287 2.91 -10.44 24.12
C GLN A 287 3.15 -8.95 24.38
N VAL A 288 2.28 -8.37 25.19
CA VAL A 288 2.46 -7.06 25.82
C VAL A 288 2.48 -7.26 27.32
N HIS A 289 3.49 -6.72 27.97
CA HIS A 289 3.60 -6.64 29.42
C HIS A 289 3.34 -5.18 29.83
N ALA A 290 2.33 -4.96 30.65
CA ALA A 290 1.98 -3.66 31.19
C ALA A 290 2.57 -3.55 32.61
N ILE A 291 3.55 -2.66 32.79
CA ILE A 291 4.25 -2.44 34.05
C ILE A 291 3.76 -1.15 34.71
N GLY A 292 3.03 -1.28 35.82
CA GLY A 292 2.57 -0.13 36.61
C GLY A 292 3.57 0.31 37.69
N ASP A 293 3.39 1.52 38.22
CA ASP A 293 4.27 2.13 39.25
C ASP A 293 4.66 1.23 40.42
N GLY A 294 3.80 0.30 40.82
CA GLY A 294 4.08 -0.68 41.88
C GLY A 294 5.19 -1.68 41.55
N GLY A 295 5.61 -1.79 40.29
CA GLY A 295 6.31 -2.97 39.76
C GLY A 295 5.35 -4.15 39.48
N GLU A 296 4.04 -3.88 39.41
CA GLU A 296 3.04 -4.86 39.00
C GLU A 296 3.16 -5.10 37.49
N VAL A 297 3.25 -6.37 37.07
CA VAL A 297 3.40 -6.76 35.67
C VAL A 297 2.19 -7.59 35.23
N ARG A 298 1.30 -7.00 34.43
CA ARG A 298 0.20 -7.72 33.76
C ARG A 298 0.66 -8.12 32.36
N SER A 299 0.26 -9.30 31.88
CA SER A 299 0.73 -9.82 30.58
C SER A 299 -0.43 -10.36 29.75
N PHE A 300 -0.53 -9.94 28.49
CA PHE A 300 -1.57 -10.39 27.56
C PHE A 300 -1.02 -10.65 26.16
N THR A 301 -1.74 -11.47 25.37
CA THR A 301 -1.29 -11.95 24.06
C THR A 301 -2.07 -11.26 22.94
N VAL A 302 -1.36 -10.76 21.93
CA VAL A 302 -1.90 -10.09 20.75
C VAL A 302 -2.35 -11.13 19.71
N PRO A 303 -3.64 -11.20 19.34
CA PRO A 303 -4.14 -12.19 18.38
C PRO A 303 -3.42 -12.10 17.04
N GLY A 304 -3.19 -13.23 16.37
CA GLY A 304 -2.55 -13.29 15.04
C GLY A 304 -1.31 -14.19 15.01
N ASP A 305 -0.56 -14.10 13.91
CA ASP A 305 0.64 -14.90 13.64
C ASP A 305 1.77 -14.02 13.08
N GLY A 306 3.01 -14.51 13.14
CA GLY A 306 4.20 -13.70 12.84
C GLY A 306 4.56 -12.72 13.97
N ASP A 307 5.62 -11.96 13.73
CA ASP A 307 6.36 -11.15 14.71
C ASP A 307 6.39 -9.64 14.36
N ARG A 308 5.68 -9.20 13.31
CA ARG A 308 5.55 -7.78 12.93
C ARG A 308 4.53 -7.03 13.79
N LEU A 309 4.82 -6.91 15.08
CA LEU A 309 4.09 -6.04 15.99
C LEU A 309 4.84 -4.71 16.20
N GLY A 310 4.12 -3.61 16.01
CA GLY A 310 4.56 -2.29 16.50
C GLY A 310 4.46 -2.20 18.02
N PRO A 311 5.10 -1.21 18.66
CA PRO A 311 5.00 -1.02 20.10
C PRO A 311 3.56 -0.68 20.50
N ALA A 312 3.04 -1.35 21.53
CA ALA A 312 1.74 -1.03 22.08
C ALA A 312 1.76 0.36 22.74
N VAL A 313 0.76 1.19 22.42
CA VAL A 313 0.59 2.55 22.95
C VAL A 313 -0.49 2.54 24.03
N ALA A 314 -0.22 3.19 25.17
CA ALA A 314 -1.20 3.41 26.23
C ALA A 314 -2.04 4.66 25.93
N TRP A 315 -3.37 4.52 25.89
CA TRP A 315 -4.30 5.64 25.69
C TRP A 315 -5.61 5.42 26.47
N ALA A 316 -6.05 6.42 27.22
CA ALA A 316 -7.31 6.44 28.00
C ALA A 316 -7.56 5.17 28.86
N GLY A 317 -6.51 4.54 29.41
CA GLY A 317 -6.62 3.30 30.20
C GLY A 317 -6.77 2.00 29.39
N ARG A 318 -6.57 2.07 28.07
CA ARG A 318 -6.42 0.92 27.16
C ARG A 318 -5.02 0.86 26.55
N PHE A 319 -4.68 -0.30 26.00
CA PHE A 319 -3.46 -0.52 25.22
C PHE A 319 -3.82 -0.83 23.76
N TYR A 320 -3.16 -0.16 22.82
CA TYR A 320 -3.40 -0.29 21.38
C TYR A 320 -2.13 -0.83 20.71
N CYS A 321 -2.17 -2.06 20.18
CA CYS A 321 -1.02 -2.71 19.55
C CYS A 321 -1.27 -2.95 18.06
N ALA A 322 -0.38 -2.43 17.22
CA ALA A 322 -0.43 -2.63 15.77
C ALA A 322 0.18 -3.98 15.36
N ASP A 323 -0.54 -4.73 14.51
CA ASP A 323 0.02 -5.78 13.67
C ASP A 323 0.11 -5.25 12.23
N GLU A 324 1.34 -5.02 11.77
CA GLU A 324 1.64 -4.46 10.45
C GLU A 324 1.49 -5.48 9.32
N ALA A 325 1.59 -6.78 9.63
CA ALA A 325 1.38 -7.85 8.65
C ALA A 325 -0.11 -8.09 8.40
N ALA A 326 -0.96 -7.83 9.40
CA ALA A 326 -2.41 -7.97 9.34
C ALA A 326 -3.15 -6.65 9.05
N GLY A 327 -2.47 -5.50 8.95
CA GLY A 327 -3.10 -4.19 8.76
C GLY A 327 -4.16 -3.87 9.82
N THR A 328 -3.88 -4.21 11.09
CA THR A 328 -4.88 -4.27 12.17
C THR A 328 -4.29 -3.73 13.48
N VAL A 329 -5.06 -2.93 14.23
CA VAL A 329 -4.72 -2.51 15.59
C VAL A 329 -5.67 -3.17 16.59
N TYR A 330 -5.12 -3.92 17.54
CA TYR A 330 -5.86 -4.59 18.61
C TYR A 330 -5.91 -3.71 19.86
N ALA A 331 -7.09 -3.52 20.43
CA ALA A 331 -7.29 -2.69 21.62
C ALA A 331 -7.65 -3.55 22.85
N PHE A 332 -6.90 -3.39 23.93
CA PHE A 332 -7.04 -4.15 25.17
C PHE A 332 -7.38 -3.23 26.34
N ASP A 333 -8.16 -3.70 27.31
CA ASP A 333 -8.40 -2.96 28.55
C ASP A 333 -7.23 -3.06 29.54
N ALA A 334 -7.35 -2.35 30.67
CA ALA A 334 -6.38 -2.37 31.77
C ALA A 334 -6.16 -3.75 32.42
N THR A 335 -6.98 -4.77 32.12
CA THR A 335 -6.78 -6.17 32.54
C THR A 335 -6.04 -7.00 31.50
N GLY A 336 -5.90 -6.49 30.26
CA GLY A 336 -5.35 -7.20 29.11
C GLY A 336 -6.39 -7.99 28.32
N GLN A 337 -7.68 -7.82 28.58
CA GLN A 337 -8.74 -8.43 27.78
C GLN A 337 -8.90 -7.66 26.46
N LEU A 338 -9.00 -8.37 25.34
CA LEU A 338 -9.29 -7.77 24.03
C LEU A 338 -10.69 -7.16 24.05
N THR A 339 -10.78 -5.88 23.70
CA THR A 339 -12.03 -5.08 23.70
C THR A 339 -12.48 -4.67 22.30
N ASP A 340 -11.55 -4.42 21.38
CA ASP A 340 -11.85 -4.04 19.99
C ASP A 340 -10.73 -4.48 19.02
N THR A 341 -11.00 -4.47 17.72
CA THR A 341 -10.06 -4.82 16.65
C THR A 341 -10.26 -3.92 15.44
N ILE A 342 -9.50 -2.82 15.41
CA ILE A 342 -9.54 -1.78 14.40
C ILE A 342 -8.84 -2.28 13.14
N ARG A 343 -9.56 -2.32 12.02
CA ARG A 343 -9.02 -2.76 10.72
C ARG A 343 -9.01 -1.59 9.73
N GLY A 344 -8.05 -1.61 8.82
CA GLY A 344 -7.99 -0.69 7.69
C GLY A 344 -7.32 -1.33 6.48
N ARG A 345 -7.46 -0.71 5.30
CA ARG A 345 -6.76 -1.14 4.07
C ARG A 345 -5.35 -0.56 4.06
N TRP A 346 -4.58 -0.86 5.10
CA TRP A 346 -3.24 -0.32 5.32
C TRP A 346 -2.19 -1.28 4.77
N GLY A 347 -1.35 -0.77 3.86
CA GLY A 347 -0.13 -1.45 3.44
C GLY A 347 1.09 -0.77 4.07
N GLY A 348 1.95 -1.56 4.72
CA GLY A 348 3.16 -1.03 5.38
C GLY A 348 2.99 -0.78 6.88
N PRO A 349 3.93 -0.04 7.50
CA PRO A 349 3.93 0.23 8.94
C PRO A 349 2.79 1.18 9.36
N LEU A 350 2.48 1.14 10.66
CA LEU A 350 1.44 1.99 11.28
C LEU A 350 2.05 2.92 12.32
N GLU A 351 1.74 4.21 12.19
CA GLU A 351 2.11 5.26 13.13
C GLU A 351 0.97 5.46 14.13
N LEU A 352 1.24 5.29 15.42
CA LEU A 352 0.27 5.50 16.51
C LEU A 352 0.77 6.68 17.37
N GLU A 353 0.06 7.80 17.32
CA GLU A 353 0.38 9.03 18.07
C GLU A 353 -0.76 9.38 19.03
N VAL A 354 -0.45 9.62 20.31
CA VAL A 354 -1.38 10.23 21.27
C VAL A 354 -1.10 11.74 21.31
N ARG A 355 -2.10 12.55 20.92
CA ARG A 355 -2.02 14.02 20.88
C ARG A 355 -3.38 14.64 21.21
N GLU A 356 -3.41 15.74 21.97
CA GLU A 356 -4.61 16.52 22.32
C GLU A 356 -5.84 15.69 22.73
N ASN A 357 -5.63 14.67 23.57
CA ASN A 357 -6.65 13.74 24.06
C ASN A 357 -7.31 12.84 22.98
N TYR A 358 -6.58 12.55 21.89
CA TYR A 358 -6.95 11.55 20.90
C TYR A 358 -5.76 10.64 20.56
N LEU A 359 -6.06 9.39 20.19
CA LEU A 359 -5.11 8.50 19.52
C LEU A 359 -5.34 8.57 18.01
N PHE A 360 -4.35 9.05 17.28
CA PHE A 360 -4.29 9.03 15.82
C PHE A 360 -3.59 7.76 15.35
N ILE A 361 -4.18 7.06 14.39
CA ILE A 361 -3.61 5.87 13.74
C ILE A 361 -3.43 6.21 12.26
N ASN A 362 -2.19 6.46 11.84
CA ASN A 362 -1.85 6.78 10.47
C ASN A 362 -1.18 5.60 9.75
N ALA A 363 -1.49 5.46 8.46
CA ALA A 363 -0.77 4.62 7.52
C ALA A 363 -0.24 5.52 6.40
N PRO A 364 1.07 5.83 6.34
CA PRO A 364 1.63 6.81 5.40
C PRO A 364 1.34 6.53 3.91
N GLU A 365 1.27 5.26 3.52
CA GLU A 365 0.97 4.87 2.13
C GLU A 365 -0.53 4.77 1.81
N ALA A 366 -1.40 4.76 2.82
CA ALA A 366 -2.84 4.61 2.63
C ALA A 366 -3.58 5.95 2.54
N ALA A 367 -4.73 5.93 1.88
CA ALA A 367 -5.69 7.04 1.92
C ALA A 367 -6.28 7.25 3.31
N THR A 368 -6.48 6.19 4.09
CA THR A 368 -7.29 6.23 5.29
C THR A 368 -6.48 6.16 6.58
N ALA A 369 -6.86 6.99 7.54
CA ALA A 369 -6.38 7.01 8.92
C ALA A 369 -7.56 6.76 9.89
N ARG A 370 -7.28 6.66 11.19
CA ARG A 370 -8.31 6.60 12.24
C ARG A 370 -8.01 7.61 13.34
N VAL A 371 -9.07 8.11 13.95
CA VAL A 371 -9.01 8.77 15.26
C VAL A 371 -9.75 7.89 16.26
N VAL A 372 -9.22 7.77 17.47
CA VAL A 372 -9.87 7.11 18.61
C VAL A 372 -9.95 8.11 19.76
N ASP A 373 -11.18 8.36 20.25
CA ASP A 373 -11.42 9.28 21.37
C ASP A 373 -11.22 8.64 22.76
N ASP A 374 -11.45 9.41 23.81
CA ASP A 374 -11.36 9.00 25.22
C ASP A 374 -12.42 7.96 25.61
N SER A 375 -13.60 8.01 24.97
CA SER A 375 -14.64 6.97 25.06
C SER A 375 -14.37 5.74 24.16
N HIS A 376 -13.20 5.72 23.53
CA HIS A 376 -12.70 4.71 22.61
C HIS A 376 -13.54 4.50 21.35
N GLN A 377 -14.36 5.47 20.93
CA GLN A 377 -15.04 5.39 19.64
C GLN A 377 -14.05 5.65 18.51
N VAL A 378 -14.06 4.78 17.52
CA VAL A 378 -13.15 4.79 16.38
C VAL A 378 -13.83 5.46 15.19
N ARG A 379 -13.15 6.44 14.57
CA ARG A 379 -13.69 7.23 13.47
C ARG A 379 -12.77 7.14 12.25
N GLU A 380 -13.35 6.94 11.07
CA GLU A 380 -12.64 6.87 9.78
C GLU A 380 -12.30 8.28 9.27
N VAL A 381 -11.05 8.49 8.90
CA VAL A 381 -10.56 9.69 8.22
C VAL A 381 -10.11 9.29 6.81
N ASP A 382 -10.67 9.90 5.78
CA ASP A 382 -10.05 9.89 4.45
C ASP A 382 -9.13 11.11 4.33
N LYS A 383 -7.81 10.87 4.25
CA LYS A 383 -6.80 11.92 4.05
C LYS A 383 -6.91 12.57 2.66
N TYR A 384 -7.60 11.93 1.71
CA TYR A 384 -7.58 12.25 0.29
C TYR A 384 -8.86 12.90 -0.24
N ALA A 385 -9.96 12.83 0.52
CA ALA A 385 -11.24 13.47 0.18
C ALA A 385 -11.07 14.99 0.01
N ASN A 386 -11.56 15.53 -1.10
CA ASN A 386 -11.49 16.97 -1.42
C ASN A 386 -12.76 17.71 -0.93
N ASP A 387 -13.53 17.05 -0.07
CA ASP A 387 -14.96 17.23 0.08
C ASP A 387 -15.29 17.52 1.56
N VAL A 388 -15.27 18.79 1.94
CA VAL A 388 -15.78 19.20 3.26
C VAL A 388 -17.31 18.98 3.25
N LEU A 389 -17.74 17.89 3.90
CA LEU A 389 -19.12 17.35 4.02
C LEU A 389 -19.55 16.30 2.97
N GLY A 390 -19.18 15.05 3.21
CA GLY A 390 -20.16 13.92 3.24
C GLY A 390 -20.29 13.04 1.98
N GLY A 391 -19.96 11.75 2.13
CA GLY A 391 -20.24 10.68 1.17
C GLY A 391 -19.96 9.30 1.79
N ASP A 392 -20.67 8.26 1.33
CA ASP A 392 -20.61 6.89 1.86
C ASP A 392 -19.52 6.01 1.18
N PRO A 393 -19.00 4.97 1.87
CA PRO A 393 -17.80 4.23 1.44
C PRO A 393 -18.05 3.11 0.39
N PRO A 394 -17.03 2.75 -0.42
CA PRO A 394 -17.09 1.67 -1.41
C PRO A 394 -16.80 0.26 -0.83
N PRO A 395 -17.30 -0.83 -1.46
CA PRO A 395 -17.30 -2.19 -0.91
C PRO A 395 -15.94 -2.92 -0.87
N GLU A 396 -15.93 -4.11 -0.24
CA GLU A 396 -14.74 -4.87 0.17
C GLU A 396 -14.19 -5.88 -0.87
N PRO A 397 -12.85 -6.11 -0.90
CA PRO A 397 -12.22 -7.25 -1.55
C PRO A 397 -12.06 -8.48 -0.60
N PRO A 398 -11.88 -9.70 -1.13
CA PRO A 398 -11.80 -10.94 -0.34
C PRO A 398 -10.44 -11.16 0.37
N PRO A 399 -10.38 -12.02 1.41
CA PRO A 399 -9.21 -12.19 2.27
C PRO A 399 -8.08 -13.09 1.68
N PRO A 400 -6.82 -12.93 2.17
CA PRO A 400 -5.66 -13.70 1.73
C PRO A 400 -5.54 -15.12 2.36
N PRO A 401 -4.70 -16.01 1.79
CA PRO A 401 -4.47 -17.37 2.28
C PRO A 401 -3.59 -17.45 3.56
N PRO A 402 -3.60 -18.57 4.31
CA PRO A 402 -2.91 -18.71 5.59
C PRO A 402 -1.38 -18.90 5.47
N PRO A 403 -0.61 -18.53 6.51
CA PRO A 403 0.86 -18.56 6.50
C PRO A 403 1.46 -19.98 6.66
N PRO A 404 2.75 -20.16 6.27
CA PRO A 404 3.48 -21.42 6.44
C PRO A 404 3.80 -21.76 7.91
N LYS A 405 4.10 -23.03 8.19
CA LYS A 405 4.37 -23.52 9.56
C LYS A 405 5.64 -22.91 10.17
N LYS A 406 5.51 -22.47 11.43
CA LYS A 406 6.62 -22.00 12.28
C LYS A 406 7.80 -23.00 12.33
N PRO A 407 9.06 -22.55 12.16
CA PRO A 407 10.25 -23.35 12.40
C PRO A 407 10.35 -23.87 13.84
N GLN A 408 11.11 -24.95 14.06
CA GLN A 408 11.41 -25.39 15.42
C GLN A 408 12.45 -24.50 16.09
N VAL A 409 12.20 -24.17 17.36
CA VAL A 409 12.98 -23.22 18.17
C VAL A 409 13.84 -23.96 19.18
N SER A 410 15.13 -23.62 19.25
CA SER A 410 16.09 -24.24 20.19
C SER A 410 17.11 -23.23 20.74
N LYS A 411 18.03 -23.70 21.58
CA LYS A 411 19.13 -22.90 22.13
C LYS A 411 20.07 -22.38 21.03
N PRO A 412 20.79 -21.26 21.25
CA PRO A 412 21.73 -20.73 20.26
C PRO A 412 22.87 -21.71 19.96
N GLY A 413 23.47 -21.56 18.79
CA GLY A 413 24.80 -22.13 18.51
C GLY A 413 25.90 -21.42 19.31
N ALA A 414 27.12 -21.93 19.22
CA ALA A 414 28.28 -21.18 19.74
C ALA A 414 28.50 -19.89 18.92
N PRO A 415 28.96 -18.78 19.55
CA PRO A 415 29.49 -17.63 18.82
C PRO A 415 30.60 -18.08 17.85
N ARG A 416 30.71 -17.39 16.71
CA ARG A 416 31.72 -17.69 15.68
C ARG A 416 32.93 -16.78 15.87
N ASN A 417 34.12 -17.23 15.45
CA ASN A 417 35.35 -16.44 15.43
C ASN A 417 35.57 -15.60 16.70
N VAL A 418 35.46 -16.23 17.89
CA VAL A 418 35.80 -15.57 19.16
C VAL A 418 37.30 -15.32 19.17
N THR A 419 37.70 -14.06 19.20
CA THR A 419 39.09 -13.61 19.29
C THR A 419 39.24 -12.67 20.49
N ALA A 420 40.48 -12.50 20.94
CA ALA A 420 40.85 -11.48 21.88
C ALA A 420 42.11 -10.77 21.39
N ALA A 421 42.22 -9.47 21.62
CA ALA A 421 43.44 -8.70 21.43
C ALA A 421 43.87 -8.08 22.76
N ALA A 422 45.17 -8.08 23.04
CA ALA A 422 45.73 -7.50 24.25
C ALA A 422 45.72 -5.96 24.18
N GLY A 423 45.67 -5.28 25.31
CA GLY A 423 45.93 -3.85 25.42
C GLY A 423 46.62 -3.54 26.75
N ASP A 424 46.81 -2.26 27.06
CA ASP A 424 47.39 -1.87 28.35
C ASP A 424 46.37 -2.08 29.49
N ALA A 425 46.70 -3.00 30.41
CA ALA A 425 45.86 -3.47 31.52
C ALA A 425 44.43 -3.93 31.11
N ARG A 426 44.25 -4.32 29.84
CA ARG A 426 42.94 -4.72 29.28
C ARG A 426 43.07 -5.72 28.14
N ALA A 427 41.94 -6.30 27.73
CA ALA A 427 41.82 -7.08 26.50
C ALA A 427 40.46 -6.83 25.83
N ARG A 428 40.46 -6.60 24.52
CA ARG A 428 39.23 -6.50 23.72
C ARG A 428 38.86 -7.88 23.21
N VAL A 429 37.69 -8.38 23.61
CA VAL A 429 37.14 -9.68 23.17
C VAL A 429 36.10 -9.42 22.09
N SER A 430 36.20 -10.10 20.95
CA SER A 430 35.36 -9.88 19.76
C SER A 430 34.82 -11.20 19.21
N TRP A 431 33.63 -11.20 18.61
CA TRP A 431 33.01 -12.41 18.06
C TRP A 431 32.05 -12.13 16.90
N ARG A 432 31.89 -13.08 15.97
CA ARG A 432 30.82 -13.09 14.97
C ARG A 432 29.53 -13.73 15.53
N PRO A 433 28.33 -13.35 15.02
CA PRO A 433 27.05 -13.81 15.55
C PRO A 433 26.95 -15.34 15.68
N ALA A 434 26.41 -15.79 16.81
CA ALA A 434 25.92 -17.16 16.98
C ALA A 434 24.66 -17.41 16.12
N ALA A 435 24.36 -18.67 15.82
CA ALA A 435 23.10 -19.03 15.18
C ALA A 435 21.95 -18.96 16.20
N ALA A 436 20.92 -18.15 15.93
CA ALA A 436 19.78 -17.94 16.83
C ALA A 436 18.84 -19.15 16.93
N ASN A 437 18.88 -20.08 15.97
CA ASN A 437 18.15 -21.35 15.98
C ASN A 437 16.65 -21.23 16.28
N GLY A 438 16.00 -20.20 15.71
CA GLY A 438 14.55 -19.97 15.78
C GLY A 438 14.07 -19.09 16.94
N ALA A 439 14.94 -18.63 17.85
CA ALA A 439 14.61 -17.57 18.81
C ALA A 439 15.75 -16.56 18.92
N GLU A 440 15.41 -15.28 18.84
CA GLU A 440 16.35 -14.17 18.87
C GLU A 440 17.24 -14.23 20.12
N ILE A 441 18.53 -13.93 19.92
CA ILE A 441 19.52 -13.91 21.00
C ILE A 441 19.24 -12.66 21.84
N ILE A 442 19.11 -12.83 23.15
CA ILE A 442 18.81 -11.77 24.11
C ILE A 442 20.10 -11.07 24.55
N ARG A 443 21.18 -11.85 24.70
CA ARG A 443 22.51 -11.34 25.13
C ARG A 443 23.63 -12.32 24.86
N TYR A 444 24.85 -11.81 24.99
CA TYR A 444 26.09 -12.58 25.05
C TYR A 444 26.70 -12.47 26.46
N VAL A 445 27.43 -13.50 26.85
CA VAL A 445 28.13 -13.58 28.14
C VAL A 445 29.60 -13.88 27.86
N VAL A 446 30.50 -13.10 28.46
CA VAL A 446 31.96 -13.21 28.34
C VAL A 446 32.56 -13.54 29.70
N GLU A 447 33.32 -14.63 29.78
CA GLU A 447 33.89 -15.15 31.04
C GLU A 447 35.39 -15.41 30.89
N GLY A 448 36.19 -14.90 31.82
CA GLY A 448 37.65 -15.05 31.88
C GLY A 448 38.28 -14.11 32.91
N ALA A 449 39.55 -14.32 33.28
CA ALA A 449 40.27 -13.53 34.30
C ALA A 449 39.58 -13.42 35.68
N GLY A 450 38.61 -14.29 35.99
CA GLY A 450 37.77 -14.20 37.20
C GLY A 450 36.55 -13.28 37.07
N GLN A 451 36.43 -12.55 35.96
CA GLN A 451 35.31 -11.68 35.62
C GLN A 451 34.26 -12.42 34.77
N ARG A 452 33.01 -11.95 34.86
CA ARG A 452 31.88 -12.32 33.99
C ARG A 452 31.18 -11.03 33.58
N LEU A 453 31.08 -10.78 32.27
CA LEU A 453 30.41 -9.62 31.69
C LEU A 453 29.22 -10.11 30.83
N GLU A 454 28.07 -9.45 30.92
CA GLU A 454 26.92 -9.71 30.04
C GLU A 454 26.68 -8.47 29.16
N VAL A 455 26.47 -8.67 27.85
CA VAL A 455 26.29 -7.56 26.89
C VAL A 455 25.13 -7.84 25.94
N GLY A 456 24.52 -6.76 25.44
CA GLY A 456 23.25 -6.81 24.70
C GLY A 456 23.23 -7.71 23.45
N ALA A 457 22.01 -8.07 23.01
CA ALA A 457 21.74 -8.94 21.86
C ALA A 457 22.57 -8.63 20.62
N ASN A 458 22.82 -7.35 20.36
CA ASN A 458 23.45 -6.82 19.16
C ASN A 458 24.95 -6.49 19.33
N GLN A 459 25.49 -6.47 20.56
CA GLN A 459 26.91 -6.25 20.81
C GLN A 459 27.77 -7.43 20.33
N ARG A 460 28.88 -7.15 19.63
CA ARG A 460 29.80 -8.17 19.11
C ARG A 460 31.26 -8.00 19.53
N SER A 461 31.54 -7.05 20.43
CA SER A 461 32.78 -6.99 21.20
C SER A 461 32.54 -6.42 22.60
N VAL A 462 33.46 -6.66 23.53
CA VAL A 462 33.51 -6.01 24.86
C VAL A 462 34.98 -5.79 25.25
N GLU A 463 35.26 -4.75 26.03
CA GLU A 463 36.58 -4.60 26.67
C GLU A 463 36.54 -5.17 28.09
N VAL A 464 37.53 -6.00 28.40
CA VAL A 464 37.77 -6.56 29.73
C VAL A 464 38.95 -5.77 30.33
N THR A 465 38.69 -5.03 31.39
CA THR A 465 39.65 -4.15 32.07
C THR A 465 40.23 -4.79 33.34
N GLU A 466 41.14 -4.09 34.01
CA GLU A 466 41.77 -4.49 35.28
C GLU A 466 42.64 -5.76 35.19
N LEU A 467 43.19 -6.03 34.00
CA LEU A 467 44.06 -7.18 33.74
C LEU A 467 45.53 -6.85 34.08
N THR A 468 46.30 -7.86 34.49
CA THR A 468 47.73 -7.70 34.78
C THR A 468 48.57 -7.79 33.51
N ASN A 469 49.33 -6.74 33.21
CA ASN A 469 50.31 -6.77 32.11
C ASN A 469 51.35 -7.88 32.32
N GLY A 470 51.60 -8.67 31.28
CA GLY A 470 52.49 -9.84 31.32
C GLY A 470 51.83 -11.17 31.75
N GLU A 471 50.61 -11.16 32.32
CA GLU A 471 49.85 -12.40 32.58
C GLU A 471 49.07 -12.84 31.33
N THR A 472 48.93 -14.15 31.09
CA THR A 472 48.28 -14.68 29.88
C THR A 472 46.88 -15.17 30.15
N TYR A 473 45.88 -14.45 29.65
CA TYR A 473 44.47 -14.74 29.80
C TYR A 473 43.87 -15.45 28.59
N ARG A 474 42.72 -16.09 28.80
CA ARG A 474 41.84 -16.60 27.74
C ARG A 474 40.40 -16.38 28.17
N PHE A 475 39.57 -15.92 27.26
CA PHE A 475 38.16 -15.65 27.49
C PHE A 475 37.30 -16.72 26.82
N SER A 476 36.05 -16.86 27.25
CA SER A 476 35.04 -17.66 26.57
C SER A 476 33.74 -16.88 26.43
N VAL A 477 33.09 -17.02 25.28
CA VAL A 477 31.86 -16.31 24.96
C VAL A 477 30.75 -17.32 24.65
N HIS A 478 29.56 -17.13 25.23
CA HIS A 478 28.35 -17.86 24.88
C HIS A 478 27.17 -16.92 24.63
N ALA A 479 26.19 -17.40 23.85
CA ALA A 479 24.95 -16.67 23.54
C ALA A 479 23.75 -17.25 24.29
N VAL A 480 22.78 -16.40 24.65
CA VAL A 480 21.57 -16.77 25.39
C VAL A 480 20.33 -16.33 24.63
N ASN A 481 19.35 -17.21 24.43
CA ASN A 481 18.02 -16.87 23.90
C ASN A 481 16.90 -17.38 24.82
N ALA A 482 15.65 -17.29 24.36
CA ALA A 482 14.43 -17.81 24.99
C ALA A 482 14.51 -19.24 25.56
N LYS A 483 15.44 -20.08 25.07
CA LYS A 483 15.63 -21.48 25.48
C LYS A 483 16.88 -21.68 26.36
N GLY A 484 17.52 -20.59 26.78
CA GLY A 484 18.69 -20.55 27.65
C GLY A 484 20.02 -20.47 26.90
N ALA A 485 21.12 -20.62 27.66
CA ALA A 485 22.48 -20.56 27.12
C ALA A 485 22.79 -21.68 26.12
N GLY A 486 23.40 -21.30 24.99
CA GLY A 486 24.09 -22.18 24.05
C GLY A 486 25.51 -22.53 24.49
N PRO A 487 26.25 -23.33 23.72
CA PRO A 487 27.63 -23.71 24.04
C PRO A 487 28.61 -22.53 23.89
N ALA A 488 29.61 -22.47 24.77
CA ALA A 488 30.65 -21.45 24.72
C ALA A 488 31.73 -21.74 23.66
N ARG A 489 32.41 -20.68 23.20
CA ARG A 489 33.67 -20.77 22.44
C ARG A 489 34.74 -19.91 23.09
N SER A 490 35.94 -20.45 23.24
CA SER A 490 37.10 -19.72 23.78
C SER A 490 37.83 -18.89 22.73
N SER A 491 38.44 -17.79 23.19
CA SER A 491 39.35 -16.95 22.41
C SER A 491 40.72 -17.63 22.18
N ASN A 492 41.56 -17.03 21.35
CA ASN A 492 43.01 -17.17 21.46
C ASN A 492 43.50 -16.71 22.84
N PRO A 493 44.67 -17.18 23.33
CA PRO A 493 45.31 -16.57 24.49
C PRO A 493 45.76 -15.13 24.15
N VAL A 494 45.83 -14.27 25.15
CA VAL A 494 46.33 -12.89 25.06
C VAL A 494 47.12 -12.52 26.31
N THR A 495 48.11 -11.65 26.15
CA THR A 495 48.99 -11.17 27.23
C THR A 495 48.97 -9.64 27.21
N PRO A 496 48.26 -8.96 28.13
CA PRO A 496 48.21 -7.50 28.20
C PRO A 496 49.61 -6.87 28.32
N THR A 497 49.78 -5.70 27.71
CA THR A 497 51.08 -5.00 27.62
C THR A 497 50.87 -3.50 27.38
N ALA A 498 51.81 -2.69 27.87
CA ALA A 498 51.88 -1.26 27.59
C ALA A 498 52.39 -0.94 26.16
N GLU A 499 53.00 -1.90 25.46
CA GLU A 499 53.47 -1.77 24.07
C GLU A 499 52.31 -1.86 23.05
N VAL A 500 51.31 -1.00 23.20
CA VAL A 500 50.18 -0.88 22.27
C VAL A 500 50.53 0.03 21.08
N PRO A 501 49.99 -0.25 19.87
CA PRO A 501 50.07 0.67 18.75
C PRO A 501 49.13 1.87 18.93
N ASP A 502 49.38 2.94 18.16
CA ASP A 502 48.49 4.12 18.12
C ASP A 502 47.17 3.79 17.40
N ALA A 503 46.09 4.46 17.80
CA ALA A 503 44.79 4.34 17.14
C ALA A 503 44.79 5.12 15.80
N PRO A 504 44.20 4.59 14.71
CA PRO A 504 44.00 5.37 13.49
C PRO A 504 43.18 6.64 13.74
N THR A 505 43.58 7.77 13.16
CA THR A 505 43.00 9.09 13.45
C THR A 505 41.92 9.53 12.46
N GLU A 506 42.08 9.19 11.18
CA GLU A 506 41.25 9.67 10.07
C GLU A 506 40.57 8.50 9.35
N VAL A 507 39.64 7.84 10.05
CA VAL A 507 38.82 6.77 9.45
C VAL A 507 37.72 7.39 8.60
N THR A 508 37.64 6.99 7.34
CA THR A 508 36.60 7.38 6.40
C THR A 508 35.84 6.17 5.88
N ALA A 509 34.61 6.39 5.40
CA ALA A 509 33.75 5.35 4.84
C ALA A 509 32.99 5.83 3.59
N GLU A 510 32.91 4.96 2.58
CA GLU A 510 32.20 5.17 1.32
C GLU A 510 31.21 4.01 1.09
N ALA A 511 29.92 4.30 0.94
CA ALA A 511 28.92 3.32 0.52
C ALA A 511 28.73 3.35 -1.00
N ARG A 512 28.67 2.19 -1.65
CA ARG A 512 28.59 2.03 -3.10
C ARG A 512 27.28 1.38 -3.53
N ALA A 513 26.86 1.66 -4.76
CA ALA A 513 25.60 1.18 -5.35
C ALA A 513 25.51 -0.36 -5.52
N ASP A 514 26.62 -1.09 -5.40
CA ASP A 514 26.65 -2.56 -5.37
C ASP A 514 26.34 -3.14 -3.97
N GLY A 515 26.03 -2.29 -2.99
CA GLY A 515 25.78 -2.68 -1.60
C GLY A 515 27.03 -2.79 -0.74
N THR A 516 28.23 -2.59 -1.29
CA THR A 516 29.47 -2.61 -0.51
C THR A 516 29.68 -1.30 0.26
N VAL A 517 30.44 -1.38 1.36
CA VAL A 517 31.00 -0.21 2.04
C VAL A 517 32.50 -0.39 2.12
N VAL A 518 33.26 0.60 1.67
CA VAL A 518 34.70 0.66 1.85
C VAL A 518 35.00 1.54 3.05
N VAL A 519 35.82 1.04 3.96
CA VAL A 519 36.33 1.77 5.13
C VAL A 519 37.83 1.91 4.95
N SER A 520 38.36 3.12 5.08
CA SER A 520 39.77 3.45 4.80
C SER A 520 40.36 4.31 5.93
N TRP A 521 41.66 4.17 6.20
CA TRP A 521 42.34 4.87 7.30
C TRP A 521 43.85 5.02 7.03
N PRO A 522 44.55 6.02 7.65
CA PRO A 522 46.00 6.12 7.57
C PRO A 522 46.69 4.96 8.32
N GLU A 523 47.92 4.60 7.91
CA GLU A 523 48.71 3.57 8.60
C GLU A 523 49.02 4.01 10.04
N ALA A 524 48.75 3.13 11.01
CA ALA A 524 48.98 3.40 12.42
C ALA A 524 50.47 3.23 12.80
N ASN A 525 50.97 4.13 13.65
CA ASN A 525 52.28 3.97 14.27
C ASN A 525 52.24 2.79 15.25
N GLY A 526 53.03 1.74 14.97
CA GLY A 526 53.14 0.55 15.82
C GLY A 526 54.02 0.69 17.06
N GLN A 527 54.50 1.90 17.38
CA GLN A 527 55.34 2.21 18.54
C GLN A 527 56.58 1.31 18.66
N GLY A 528 57.24 1.05 17.53
CA GLY A 528 58.42 0.18 17.41
C GLY A 528 58.13 -1.28 17.07
N ASN A 529 56.87 -1.72 17.18
CA ASN A 529 56.38 -3.00 16.67
C ASN A 529 55.74 -2.82 15.28
N THR A 530 55.57 -3.89 14.51
CA THR A 530 54.96 -3.82 13.15
C THR A 530 53.45 -3.98 13.25
N ILE A 531 52.65 -3.18 12.54
CA ILE A 531 51.20 -3.43 12.44
C ILE A 531 50.97 -4.70 11.61
N ALA A 532 50.32 -5.69 12.21
CA ALA A 532 50.03 -6.97 11.57
C ALA A 532 48.63 -6.99 10.91
N ARG A 533 47.67 -6.25 11.48
CA ARG A 533 46.29 -6.14 11.01
C ARG A 533 45.56 -4.97 11.67
N TYR A 534 44.41 -4.64 11.12
CA TYR A 534 43.41 -3.75 11.70
C TYR A 534 42.10 -4.51 11.87
N ALA A 535 41.37 -4.26 12.96
CA ALA A 535 40.01 -4.77 13.19
C ALA A 535 39.01 -3.62 13.08
N VAL A 536 37.97 -3.79 12.27
CA VAL A 536 36.98 -2.75 11.95
C VAL A 536 35.62 -3.13 12.53
N SER A 537 35.00 -2.21 13.24
CA SER A 537 33.65 -2.37 13.80
C SER A 537 32.71 -1.30 13.28
N ALA A 538 31.47 -1.69 12.96
CA ALA A 538 30.40 -0.79 12.58
C ALA A 538 29.52 -0.46 13.80
N THR A 539 29.15 0.82 13.92
CA THR A 539 28.21 1.33 14.91
C THR A 539 26.94 1.79 14.21
N SER A 540 25.79 1.35 14.71
CA SER A 540 24.46 1.91 14.44
C SER A 540 23.79 2.23 15.78
N ALA A 541 22.58 2.81 15.80
CA ALA A 541 21.93 3.25 17.04
C ALA A 541 21.89 2.14 18.12
N GLY A 542 22.51 2.37 19.28
CA GLY A 542 22.65 1.42 20.38
C GLY A 542 23.53 0.17 20.14
N THR A 543 24.12 -0.01 18.96
CA THR A 543 24.75 -1.27 18.52
C THR A 543 26.16 -1.05 18.00
N ASN A 544 27.15 -1.85 18.45
CA ASN A 544 28.50 -1.86 17.90
C ASN A 544 28.97 -3.30 17.60
N ALA A 545 29.47 -3.54 16.38
CA ALA A 545 29.87 -4.87 15.94
C ALA A 545 31.07 -4.93 14.97
N PRO A 546 32.11 -5.76 15.23
CA PRO A 546 33.12 -6.14 14.22
C PRO A 546 32.52 -6.64 12.91
N VAL A 547 32.84 -5.93 11.82
CA VAL A 547 32.49 -6.30 10.43
C VAL A 547 33.60 -7.10 9.76
N GLY A 548 34.88 -6.83 10.08
CA GLY A 548 35.99 -7.56 9.49
C GLY A 548 37.35 -7.15 10.01
N GLU A 549 38.39 -7.73 9.41
CA GLU A 549 39.78 -7.42 9.68
C GLU A 549 40.54 -7.28 8.35
N ALA A 550 41.54 -6.40 8.30
CA ALA A 550 42.34 -6.12 7.11
C ALA A 550 43.84 -6.12 7.46
N THR A 551 44.68 -6.57 6.53
CA THR A 551 46.16 -6.48 6.66
C THR A 551 46.74 -5.22 6.01
N GLY A 552 45.91 -4.44 5.33
CA GLY A 552 46.25 -3.11 4.81
C GLY A 552 45.35 -2.03 5.41
N THR A 553 45.42 -0.82 4.86
CA THR A 553 44.72 0.40 5.28
C THR A 553 43.27 0.54 4.78
N GLU A 554 42.67 -0.54 4.29
CA GLU A 554 41.32 -0.58 3.72
C GLU A 554 40.61 -1.89 4.06
N LEU A 555 39.31 -1.83 4.37
CA LEU A 555 38.40 -2.97 4.41
C LEU A 555 37.18 -2.73 3.52
N VAL A 556 36.94 -3.66 2.58
CA VAL A 556 35.67 -3.73 1.84
C VAL A 556 34.68 -4.63 2.62
N VAL A 557 33.71 -3.99 3.27
CA VAL A 557 32.54 -4.67 3.84
C VAL A 557 31.60 -5.06 2.69
N LYS A 558 31.21 -6.34 2.66
CA LYS A 558 30.47 -6.91 1.53
C LYS A 558 28.98 -6.59 1.61
N ALA A 559 28.38 -6.47 0.42
CA ALA A 559 26.93 -6.42 0.23
C ALA A 559 26.20 -7.49 1.08
N GLY A 560 25.25 -7.05 1.89
CA GLY A 560 24.46 -7.90 2.80
C GLY A 560 25.12 -8.26 4.14
N GLU A 561 26.37 -7.88 4.44
CA GLU A 561 26.90 -7.95 5.82
C GLU A 561 26.43 -6.75 6.68
N LEU A 562 25.86 -5.72 6.06
CA LEU A 562 25.18 -4.57 6.68
C LEU A 562 23.76 -4.43 6.12
N GLU A 563 22.85 -3.86 6.91
CA GLU A 563 21.45 -3.64 6.52
C GLU A 563 21.30 -2.40 5.62
N TYR A 564 20.62 -2.55 4.47
CA TYR A 564 20.42 -1.44 3.54
C TYR A 564 19.40 -0.43 4.08
N GLY A 565 19.74 0.87 4.04
CA GLY A 565 18.93 1.95 4.60
C GLY A 565 19.22 2.27 6.07
N THR A 566 19.85 1.35 6.80
CA THR A 566 20.35 1.61 8.16
C THR A 566 21.61 2.47 8.09
N GLN A 567 21.72 3.47 8.97
CA GLN A 567 22.88 4.36 9.03
C GLN A 567 23.97 3.73 9.90
N TYR A 568 25.21 3.73 9.38
CA TYR A 568 26.38 3.21 10.06
C TYR A 568 27.54 4.20 10.05
N ALA A 569 28.39 4.15 11.06
CA ALA A 569 29.74 4.71 11.04
C ALA A 569 30.72 3.70 11.67
N PHE A 570 32.02 3.86 11.44
CA PHE A 570 33.01 2.82 11.73
C PHE A 570 34.08 3.29 12.71
N THR A 571 34.58 2.35 13.50
CA THR A 571 35.82 2.52 14.27
C THR A 571 36.81 1.41 13.93
N VAL A 572 38.09 1.75 13.98
CA VAL A 572 39.21 0.88 13.63
C VAL A 572 40.15 0.76 14.82
N VAL A 573 40.58 -0.48 15.10
CA VAL A 573 41.61 -0.80 16.09
C VAL A 573 42.81 -1.36 15.33
N SER A 574 43.99 -0.75 15.49
CA SER A 574 45.24 -1.29 14.95
C SER A 574 45.76 -2.40 15.88
N VAL A 575 46.39 -3.44 15.32
CA VAL A 575 46.92 -4.58 16.08
C VAL A 575 48.33 -4.91 15.59
N ASN A 576 49.31 -4.88 16.50
CA ASN A 576 50.71 -5.14 16.17
C ASN A 576 51.04 -6.65 16.11
N ASP A 577 52.25 -6.98 15.66
CA ASP A 577 52.75 -8.35 15.49
C ASP A 577 52.93 -9.11 16.81
N LYS A 578 52.85 -8.43 17.95
CA LYS A 578 52.79 -9.02 19.30
C LYS A 578 51.36 -9.34 19.76
N GLY A 579 50.34 -8.94 19.00
CA GLY A 579 48.93 -9.10 19.32
C GLY A 579 48.36 -8.04 20.25
N ALA A 580 49.11 -6.96 20.51
CA ALA A 580 48.64 -5.79 21.26
C ALA A 580 47.88 -4.83 20.33
N ALA A 581 46.84 -4.22 20.86
CA ALA A 581 45.85 -3.43 20.13
C ALA A 581 45.71 -2.02 20.69
N SER A 582 45.44 -1.08 19.80
CA SER A 582 45.17 0.32 20.15
C SER A 582 43.83 0.47 20.90
N GLN A 583 43.54 1.68 21.37
CA GLN A 583 42.14 2.08 21.55
C GLN A 583 41.42 2.10 20.19
N ALA A 584 40.08 2.14 20.20
CA ALA A 584 39.32 2.41 18.99
C ALA A 584 39.64 3.82 18.47
N SER A 585 39.69 3.98 17.14
CA SER A 585 39.72 5.29 16.48
C SER A 585 38.54 6.18 16.91
N PRO A 586 38.63 7.50 16.65
CA PRO A 586 37.42 8.31 16.43
C PRO A 586 36.48 7.64 15.43
N VAL A 587 35.18 7.91 15.57
CA VAL A 587 34.17 7.38 14.65
C VAL A 587 34.26 8.06 13.28
N SER A 588 34.10 7.29 12.21
CA SER A 588 34.14 7.80 10.83
C SER A 588 32.99 8.76 10.51
N ASN A 589 33.02 9.33 9.29
CA ASN A 589 31.78 9.81 8.68
C ASN A 589 30.74 8.68 8.61
N THR A 590 29.48 9.07 8.73
CA THR A 590 28.32 8.18 8.56
C THR A 590 28.09 7.85 7.08
N VAL A 591 27.59 6.64 6.82
CA VAL A 591 27.10 6.17 5.51
C VAL A 591 25.81 5.39 5.66
N VAL A 592 25.06 5.26 4.57
CA VAL A 592 23.84 4.44 4.47
C VAL A 592 24.04 3.45 3.32
N PRO A 593 24.31 2.15 3.58
CA PRO A 593 24.45 1.13 2.56
C PRO A 593 23.18 1.03 1.72
N PHE A 594 23.35 0.83 0.40
CA PHE A 594 22.23 0.76 -0.54
C PHE A 594 22.61 -0.06 -1.76
N THR A 595 21.61 -0.64 -2.43
CA THR A 595 21.80 -1.24 -3.75
C THR A 595 20.51 -1.19 -4.56
N VAL A 596 20.50 -1.81 -5.74
CA VAL A 596 19.34 -1.86 -6.64
C VAL A 596 18.13 -2.49 -5.95
N PRO A 597 16.89 -2.15 -6.33
CA PRO A 597 15.70 -2.67 -5.66
C PRO A 597 15.53 -4.20 -5.77
N GLY A 598 14.68 -4.75 -4.89
CA GLY A 598 14.17 -6.11 -5.05
C GLY A 598 13.29 -6.30 -6.29
N GLU A 599 12.79 -7.51 -6.50
CA GLU A 599 11.78 -7.75 -7.53
C GLU A 599 10.42 -7.15 -7.14
N PRO A 600 9.63 -6.61 -8.09
CA PRO A 600 8.24 -6.23 -7.85
C PRO A 600 7.38 -7.42 -7.45
N LEU A 601 6.61 -7.30 -6.37
CA LEU A 601 5.80 -8.39 -5.85
C LEU A 601 4.44 -8.47 -6.58
N GLU A 602 3.81 -9.65 -6.51
CA GLU A 602 2.44 -9.90 -7.02
C GLU A 602 2.19 -9.53 -8.49
N LEU A 603 3.22 -9.53 -9.34
CA LEU A 603 3.12 -9.16 -10.75
C LEU A 603 2.04 -9.97 -11.50
N ARG A 604 1.03 -9.27 -12.02
CA ARG A 604 -0.08 -9.81 -12.82
C ARG A 604 -0.17 -9.05 -14.13
N ALA A 605 -0.56 -9.75 -15.18
CA ALA A 605 -0.83 -9.16 -16.49
C ALA A 605 -2.06 -9.82 -17.13
N GLY A 606 -2.78 -9.09 -17.97
CA GLY A 606 -4.06 -9.52 -18.54
C GLY A 606 -4.38 -8.91 -19.90
N THR A 607 -5.27 -9.59 -20.62
CA THR A 607 -5.81 -9.15 -21.91
C THR A 607 -6.68 -7.90 -21.76
N VAL A 608 -6.53 -6.93 -22.65
CA VAL A 608 -7.46 -5.79 -22.76
C VAL A 608 -8.48 -6.12 -23.85
N ALA A 609 -9.75 -6.29 -23.46
CA ALA A 609 -10.78 -6.91 -24.29
C ALA A 609 -11.23 -6.04 -25.49
N ASP A 610 -11.13 -4.72 -25.35
CA ASP A 610 -11.52 -3.68 -26.31
C ASP A 610 -10.36 -3.15 -27.16
N GLN A 611 -9.10 -3.50 -26.84
CA GLN A 611 -7.90 -2.90 -27.46
C GLN A 611 -7.01 -3.97 -28.11
N PRO A 612 -6.97 -4.05 -29.46
CA PRO A 612 -6.12 -5.01 -30.16
C PRO A 612 -4.63 -4.80 -29.83
N GLY A 613 -3.87 -5.89 -29.89
CA GLY A 613 -2.44 -5.92 -29.60
C GLY A 613 -2.05 -5.37 -28.21
N THR A 614 -2.94 -5.35 -27.22
CA THR A 614 -2.71 -4.65 -25.95
C THR A 614 -2.86 -5.55 -24.72
N VAL A 615 -2.00 -5.34 -23.72
CA VAL A 615 -2.09 -5.96 -22.39
C VAL A 615 -2.01 -4.90 -21.28
N ALA A 616 -2.70 -5.15 -20.17
CA ALA A 616 -2.57 -4.39 -18.93
C ALA A 616 -1.70 -5.17 -17.93
N VAL A 617 -0.89 -4.46 -17.15
CA VAL A 617 0.10 -5.00 -16.21
C VAL A 617 -0.02 -4.26 -14.87
N GLN A 618 0.03 -4.98 -13.75
CA GLN A 618 -0.05 -4.42 -12.40
C GLN A 618 0.83 -5.22 -11.43
N TRP A 619 1.45 -4.54 -10.47
CA TRP A 619 2.29 -5.14 -9.43
C TRP A 619 2.15 -4.39 -8.09
N SER A 620 2.68 -5.00 -7.03
CA SER A 620 2.91 -4.39 -5.73
C SER A 620 4.36 -3.88 -5.65
N PRO A 621 4.65 -2.80 -4.88
CA PRO A 621 6.00 -2.22 -4.82
C PRO A 621 7.10 -3.20 -4.43
N ALA A 622 8.31 -2.98 -4.96
CA ALA A 622 9.51 -3.72 -4.59
C ALA A 622 10.15 -3.17 -3.31
N VAL A 623 10.95 -3.99 -2.63
CA VAL A 623 11.79 -3.54 -1.50
C VAL A 623 12.87 -2.58 -2.01
N ALA A 624 13.00 -1.43 -1.35
CA ALA A 624 13.79 -0.29 -1.82
C ALA A 624 15.32 -0.46 -1.63
N ASN A 625 15.79 -1.39 -0.79
CA ASN A 625 17.22 -1.66 -0.56
C ASN A 625 18.07 -0.40 -0.30
N GLY A 626 17.59 0.49 0.58
CA GLY A 626 18.33 1.67 1.04
C GLY A 626 18.26 2.93 0.18
N ARG A 627 17.58 2.90 -0.98
CA ARG A 627 17.20 4.10 -1.76
C ARG A 627 15.81 3.97 -2.37
N PRO A 628 14.99 5.05 -2.35
CA PRO A 628 13.58 4.99 -2.75
C PRO A 628 13.40 4.50 -4.19
N VAL A 629 12.33 3.73 -4.43
CA VAL A 629 11.97 3.28 -5.78
C VAL A 629 11.35 4.46 -6.56
N THR A 630 12.15 5.05 -7.43
CA THR A 630 11.80 6.22 -8.24
C THR A 630 10.90 5.87 -9.42
N GLY A 631 10.99 4.63 -9.93
CA GLY A 631 10.14 4.14 -11.01
C GLY A 631 10.30 2.65 -11.28
N TYR A 632 9.75 2.20 -12.41
CA TYR A 632 9.78 0.83 -12.88
C TYR A 632 10.06 0.79 -14.38
N VAL A 633 10.94 -0.12 -14.79
CA VAL A 633 11.06 -0.54 -16.19
C VAL A 633 10.07 -1.66 -16.43
N VAL A 634 9.18 -1.48 -17.41
CA VAL A 634 8.19 -2.46 -17.86
C VAL A 634 8.56 -2.90 -19.27
N GLU A 635 8.89 -4.18 -19.41
CA GLU A 635 9.24 -4.86 -20.66
C GLU A 635 8.13 -5.86 -21.02
N VAL A 636 7.57 -5.78 -22.24
CA VAL A 636 6.52 -6.67 -22.74
C VAL A 636 6.83 -7.08 -24.18
N GLY A 637 7.18 -8.35 -24.38
CA GLY A 637 7.81 -8.77 -25.63
C GLY A 637 9.05 -7.92 -25.93
N ASP A 638 9.13 -7.38 -27.14
CA ASP A 638 10.23 -6.49 -27.58
C ASP A 638 10.06 -5.02 -27.17
N LYS A 639 9.01 -4.67 -26.41
CA LYS A 639 8.73 -3.28 -25.99
C LYS A 639 9.22 -3.00 -24.58
N ARG A 640 9.97 -1.92 -24.41
CA ARG A 640 10.42 -1.39 -23.12
C ARG A 640 9.80 -0.02 -22.85
N SER A 641 9.43 0.25 -21.61
CA SER A 641 8.82 1.50 -21.16
C SER A 641 9.19 1.79 -19.71
N GLU A 642 9.17 3.05 -19.30
CA GLU A 642 9.47 3.50 -17.94
C GLU A 642 8.26 4.22 -17.34
N VAL A 643 7.88 3.86 -16.12
CA VAL A 643 6.68 4.36 -15.42
C VAL A 643 6.94 4.59 -13.94
N THR A 644 6.18 5.49 -13.30
CA THR A 644 6.30 5.77 -11.86
C THR A 644 5.21 5.10 -11.01
N ASP A 645 4.03 4.86 -11.55
CA ASP A 645 2.93 4.10 -10.91
C ASP A 645 3.17 2.58 -10.97
N THR A 646 2.46 1.78 -10.16
CA THR A 646 2.60 0.30 -10.13
C THR A 646 1.67 -0.42 -11.12
N ARG A 647 1.30 0.28 -12.21
CA ARG A 647 0.50 -0.24 -13.32
C ARG A 647 0.96 0.33 -14.65
N ALA A 648 0.79 -0.44 -15.72
CA ALA A 648 1.07 0.00 -17.09
C ALA A 648 0.14 -0.69 -18.11
N THR A 649 -0.10 -0.04 -19.24
CA THR A 649 -0.81 -0.63 -20.39
C THR A 649 0.11 -0.55 -21.61
N VAL A 650 0.43 -1.70 -22.21
CA VAL A 650 1.38 -1.77 -23.34
C VAL A 650 0.66 -2.30 -24.57
N GLY A 651 0.55 -1.44 -25.59
CA GLY A 651 -0.18 -1.71 -26.84
C GLY A 651 0.70 -1.95 -28.07
N GLY A 652 0.07 -2.41 -29.15
CA GLY A 652 0.72 -2.65 -30.45
C GLY A 652 1.68 -3.84 -30.46
N LEU A 653 1.37 -4.91 -29.73
CA LEU A 653 2.12 -6.17 -29.62
C LEU A 653 1.67 -7.23 -30.66
N GLY A 654 0.68 -6.91 -31.50
CA GLY A 654 0.02 -7.85 -32.42
C GLY A 654 -1.06 -8.71 -31.75
N ASP A 655 -2.02 -9.18 -32.53
CA ASP A 655 -3.23 -9.84 -32.01
C ASP A 655 -3.04 -11.34 -31.74
N GLY A 656 -3.70 -11.82 -30.68
CA GLY A 656 -3.65 -13.20 -30.21
C GLY A 656 -2.28 -13.73 -29.78
N GLN A 657 -1.29 -12.84 -29.60
CA GLN A 657 0.09 -13.18 -29.26
C GLN A 657 0.23 -13.47 -27.77
N ASN A 658 0.98 -14.52 -27.43
CA ASN A 658 1.44 -14.75 -26.07
C ASN A 658 2.71 -13.90 -25.85
N VAL A 659 2.73 -13.07 -24.83
CA VAL A 659 3.84 -12.16 -24.50
C VAL A 659 4.39 -12.46 -23.11
N THR A 660 5.71 -12.47 -22.99
CA THR A 660 6.39 -12.40 -21.68
C THR A 660 6.33 -10.96 -21.18
N VAL A 661 5.97 -10.79 -19.92
CA VAL A 661 5.89 -9.51 -19.22
C VAL A 661 6.93 -9.52 -18.11
N ARG A 662 7.72 -8.46 -18.04
CA ARG A 662 8.87 -8.29 -17.15
C ARG A 662 8.82 -6.93 -16.51
N VAL A 663 9.03 -6.85 -15.19
CA VAL A 663 9.09 -5.57 -14.47
C VAL A 663 10.29 -5.57 -13.54
N ARG A 664 11.11 -4.51 -13.63
CA ARG A 664 12.18 -4.19 -12.68
C ARG A 664 11.83 -2.88 -11.98
N ALA A 665 12.04 -2.80 -10.67
CA ALA A 665 12.02 -1.53 -9.95
C ALA A 665 13.35 -0.79 -10.12
N VAL A 666 13.33 0.55 -10.04
CA VAL A 666 14.51 1.41 -10.24
C VAL A 666 14.71 2.32 -9.03
N ASN A 667 15.96 2.46 -8.57
CA ASN A 667 16.38 3.50 -7.62
C ASN A 667 17.71 4.13 -8.07
N GLU A 668 18.37 4.92 -7.19
CA GLU A 668 19.67 5.56 -7.46
C GLU A 668 20.77 4.58 -7.92
N ALA A 669 20.75 3.32 -7.47
CA ALA A 669 21.71 2.30 -7.87
C ALA A 669 21.43 1.67 -9.25
N GLY A 670 20.23 1.89 -9.83
CA GLY A 670 19.82 1.37 -11.14
C GLY A 670 18.65 0.40 -11.10
N GLU A 671 18.56 -0.46 -12.13
CA GLU A 671 17.53 -1.49 -12.28
C GLU A 671 17.73 -2.67 -11.32
N GLY A 672 16.67 -3.01 -10.59
CA GLY A 672 16.58 -4.14 -9.67
C GLY A 672 16.28 -5.48 -10.33
N ALA A 673 15.93 -6.46 -9.50
CA ALA A 673 15.59 -7.81 -9.98
C ALA A 673 14.32 -7.84 -10.85
N GLU A 674 14.28 -8.79 -11.79
CA GLU A 674 13.19 -8.95 -12.76
C GLU A 674 12.08 -9.88 -12.25
N ALA A 675 10.93 -9.30 -11.89
CA ALA A 675 9.70 -10.07 -11.78
C ALA A 675 9.20 -10.42 -13.20
N THR A 676 8.82 -11.68 -13.43
CA THR A 676 8.33 -12.17 -14.73
C THR A 676 6.95 -12.82 -14.63
N THR A 677 6.08 -12.55 -15.60
CA THR A 677 4.81 -13.25 -15.83
C THR A 677 4.53 -13.38 -17.33
N THR A 678 3.40 -13.97 -17.72
CA THR A 678 2.96 -14.04 -19.13
C THR A 678 1.52 -13.55 -19.29
N ALA A 679 1.24 -13.00 -20.46
CA ALA A 679 -0.10 -12.54 -20.86
C ALA A 679 -0.38 -12.89 -22.31
N ARG A 680 -1.62 -12.68 -22.76
CA ARG A 680 -2.02 -12.80 -24.16
C ARG A 680 -2.81 -11.59 -24.62
N THR A 681 -2.53 -11.08 -25.82
CA THR A 681 -3.37 -10.07 -26.46
C THR A 681 -4.68 -10.67 -26.98
N VAL A 682 -5.71 -9.85 -27.15
CA VAL A 682 -7.00 -10.29 -27.68
C VAL A 682 -6.84 -10.88 -29.10
N ALA A 683 -7.55 -11.98 -29.37
CA ALA A 683 -7.51 -12.73 -30.64
C ALA A 683 -8.87 -12.68 -31.35
N ALA A 684 -8.89 -12.79 -32.68
CA ALA A 684 -10.14 -12.88 -33.43
C ALA A 684 -10.99 -14.12 -33.05
N PRO A 685 -12.34 -14.07 -33.02
CA PRO A 685 -13.16 -15.10 -32.37
C PRO A 685 -13.21 -16.47 -33.08
N ARG A 686 -12.96 -17.55 -32.33
CA ARG A 686 -13.14 -18.98 -32.70
C ARG A 686 -14.61 -19.41 -32.83
N VAL A 687 -15.29 -19.12 -33.93
CA VAL A 687 -16.64 -19.65 -34.22
C VAL A 687 -16.61 -21.16 -34.54
N THR A 688 -17.53 -21.93 -33.96
CA THR A 688 -17.76 -23.36 -34.28
C THR A 688 -19.26 -23.64 -34.40
N VAL A 689 -19.75 -24.08 -35.56
CA VAL A 689 -21.16 -24.46 -35.74
C VAL A 689 -21.42 -25.82 -35.07
N THR A 690 -22.36 -25.84 -34.12
CA THR A 690 -22.76 -27.06 -33.39
C THR A 690 -23.97 -27.73 -34.02
N GLY A 691 -24.85 -26.97 -34.69
CA GLY A 691 -26.05 -27.52 -35.31
C GLY A 691 -26.80 -26.54 -36.21
N SER A 692 -27.85 -27.05 -36.84
CA SER A 692 -28.83 -26.24 -37.56
C SER A 692 -30.17 -26.96 -37.60
N SER A 693 -31.24 -26.18 -37.63
CA SER A 693 -32.62 -26.63 -37.82
C SER A 693 -33.35 -25.65 -38.74
N ALA A 694 -34.52 -26.05 -39.23
CA ALA A 694 -35.37 -25.19 -40.01
C ALA A 694 -36.84 -25.35 -39.63
N THR A 695 -37.64 -24.44 -40.16
CA THR A 695 -39.05 -24.64 -40.47
C THR A 695 -39.21 -24.52 -41.98
N ALA A 696 -40.44 -24.45 -42.49
CA ALA A 696 -40.68 -24.13 -43.89
C ALA A 696 -40.15 -22.74 -44.31
N THR A 697 -40.10 -21.76 -43.40
CA THR A 697 -39.94 -20.33 -43.77
C THR A 697 -38.87 -19.61 -42.95
N ALA A 698 -38.18 -20.34 -42.06
CA ALA A 698 -37.06 -19.87 -41.26
C ALA A 698 -36.00 -20.98 -41.08
N ALA A 699 -34.77 -20.59 -40.76
CA ALA A 699 -33.68 -21.49 -40.44
C ALA A 699 -32.87 -20.95 -39.26
N THR A 700 -32.59 -21.82 -38.28
CA THR A 700 -31.81 -21.49 -37.08
C THR A 700 -30.47 -22.19 -37.16
N VAL A 701 -29.37 -21.44 -37.05
CA VAL A 701 -28.02 -21.99 -36.92
C VAL A 701 -27.59 -21.85 -35.46
N ALA A 702 -27.13 -22.95 -34.87
CA ALA A 702 -26.61 -23.03 -33.51
C ALA A 702 -25.08 -23.20 -33.55
N PHE A 703 -24.39 -22.49 -32.67
CA PHE A 703 -22.93 -22.39 -32.69
C PHE A 703 -22.37 -22.02 -31.31
N THR A 704 -21.08 -22.21 -31.13
CA THR A 704 -20.31 -21.68 -30.01
C THR A 704 -19.25 -20.69 -30.51
N VAL A 705 -18.84 -19.78 -29.64
CA VAL A 705 -17.82 -18.77 -29.93
C VAL A 705 -16.81 -18.77 -28.78
N ASP A 706 -15.56 -19.12 -29.09
CA ASP A 706 -14.42 -18.67 -28.29
C ASP A 706 -14.17 -17.20 -28.66
N ALA A 707 -14.38 -16.29 -27.71
CA ALA A 707 -14.27 -14.84 -27.96
C ALA A 707 -12.81 -14.32 -27.96
N GLY A 708 -11.81 -15.20 -27.80
CA GLY A 708 -10.39 -14.86 -27.95
C GLY A 708 -9.85 -13.90 -26.90
N GLY A 709 -10.53 -13.76 -25.75
CA GLY A 709 -10.21 -12.80 -24.69
C GLY A 709 -10.81 -11.40 -24.89
N GLY A 710 -11.60 -11.18 -25.95
CA GLY A 710 -12.36 -9.94 -26.18
C GLY A 710 -13.87 -10.12 -26.03
N GLU A 711 -14.63 -9.04 -26.19
CA GLU A 711 -16.10 -9.11 -26.29
C GLU A 711 -16.53 -9.40 -27.73
N ALA A 712 -17.30 -10.46 -27.95
CA ALA A 712 -17.73 -10.89 -29.28
C ALA A 712 -19.20 -10.51 -29.57
N SER A 713 -19.41 -9.80 -30.67
CA SER A 713 -20.71 -9.58 -31.30
C SER A 713 -20.96 -10.61 -32.41
N CYS A 714 -22.20 -11.07 -32.60
CA CYS A 714 -22.50 -12.15 -33.55
C CYS A 714 -23.60 -11.81 -34.56
N THR A 715 -23.38 -12.24 -35.81
CA THR A 715 -24.32 -12.06 -36.93
C THR A 715 -24.46 -13.34 -37.76
N LEU A 716 -25.61 -13.48 -38.40
CA LEU A 716 -25.90 -14.53 -39.38
C LEU A 716 -26.24 -13.89 -40.73
N SER A 717 -25.58 -14.33 -41.79
CA SER A 717 -25.78 -13.81 -43.15
C SER A 717 -26.04 -14.93 -44.15
N ARG A 718 -26.64 -14.57 -45.30
CA ARG A 718 -26.72 -15.42 -46.49
C ARG A 718 -26.58 -14.55 -47.74
N SER A 719 -26.24 -15.16 -48.88
CA SER A 719 -26.23 -14.44 -50.15
C SER A 719 -27.61 -13.81 -50.45
N GLY A 720 -27.60 -12.53 -50.85
CA GLY A 720 -28.79 -11.76 -51.20
C GLY A 720 -29.65 -11.22 -50.03
N GLN A 721 -29.19 -11.29 -48.77
CA GLN A 721 -29.87 -10.65 -47.63
C GLN A 721 -28.86 -9.96 -46.70
N PRO A 722 -29.27 -8.89 -45.97
CA PRO A 722 -28.43 -8.26 -44.96
C PRO A 722 -28.11 -9.23 -43.81
N ALA A 723 -26.98 -9.01 -43.14
CA ALA A 723 -26.63 -9.76 -41.93
C ALA A 723 -27.59 -9.44 -40.78
N LYS A 724 -28.03 -10.47 -40.06
CA LYS A 724 -28.92 -10.37 -38.90
C LYS A 724 -28.13 -10.61 -37.62
N SER A 725 -28.05 -9.60 -36.76
CA SER A 725 -27.42 -9.73 -35.44
C SER A 725 -28.25 -10.62 -34.49
N GLY A 726 -27.59 -11.24 -33.52
CA GLY A 726 -28.23 -12.06 -32.49
C GLY A 726 -27.23 -12.60 -31.47
N PRO A 727 -27.68 -13.42 -30.51
CA PRO A 727 -26.81 -13.95 -29.46
C PRO A 727 -25.78 -14.94 -30.01
N CYS A 728 -24.59 -14.99 -29.40
CA CYS A 728 -23.47 -15.84 -29.81
C CYS A 728 -23.64 -17.34 -29.45
N SER A 729 -24.86 -17.85 -29.60
CA SER A 729 -25.25 -19.25 -29.32
C SER A 729 -26.17 -19.82 -30.40
N SER A 730 -27.11 -19.01 -30.90
CA SER A 730 -27.91 -19.34 -32.08
C SER A 730 -28.57 -18.09 -32.69
N ILE A 731 -28.76 -18.10 -34.01
CA ILE A 731 -29.45 -17.02 -34.72
C ILE A 731 -30.41 -17.64 -35.74
N THR A 732 -31.62 -17.08 -35.85
CA THR A 732 -32.67 -17.54 -36.78
C THR A 732 -32.86 -16.53 -37.91
N MET A 733 -32.64 -16.96 -39.16
CA MET A 733 -33.02 -16.22 -40.37
C MET A 733 -34.46 -16.58 -40.76
N SER A 734 -35.24 -15.61 -41.23
CA SER A 734 -36.69 -15.75 -41.51
C SER A 734 -37.06 -15.13 -42.87
N GLY A 735 -38.21 -15.52 -43.42
CA GLY A 735 -38.61 -15.09 -44.77
C GLY A 735 -37.87 -15.87 -45.87
N LEU A 736 -37.68 -17.17 -45.64
CA LEU A 736 -37.06 -18.12 -46.57
C LEU A 736 -38.15 -18.85 -47.38
N ALA A 737 -37.81 -19.30 -48.58
CA ALA A 737 -38.70 -20.12 -49.41
C ALA A 737 -38.70 -21.58 -48.89
N PRO A 738 -39.84 -22.29 -48.84
CA PRO A 738 -39.89 -23.68 -48.40
C PRO A 738 -39.15 -24.66 -49.32
N GLY A 739 -38.66 -25.75 -48.72
CA GLY A 739 -37.97 -26.85 -49.40
C GLY A 739 -36.71 -26.44 -50.18
N THR A 740 -36.06 -25.34 -49.78
CA THR A 740 -34.98 -24.65 -50.53
C THR A 740 -33.68 -24.68 -49.73
N GLY A 741 -32.56 -25.00 -50.40
CA GLY A 741 -31.24 -25.05 -49.78
C GLY A 741 -30.60 -23.67 -49.64
N TYR A 742 -30.10 -23.36 -48.44
CA TYR A 742 -29.39 -22.11 -48.14
C TYR A 742 -28.05 -22.40 -47.46
N THR A 743 -27.01 -21.67 -47.86
CA THR A 743 -25.76 -21.60 -47.10
C THR A 743 -25.77 -20.33 -46.26
N PHE A 744 -25.64 -20.50 -44.95
CA PHE A 744 -25.52 -19.43 -43.98
C PHE A 744 -24.06 -19.26 -43.55
N THR A 745 -23.63 -18.02 -43.34
CA THR A 745 -22.36 -17.68 -42.72
C THR A 745 -22.64 -17.04 -41.36
N VAL A 746 -22.17 -17.69 -40.29
CA VAL A 746 -22.06 -17.08 -38.96
C VAL A 746 -20.76 -16.29 -38.93
N THR A 747 -20.83 -15.05 -38.49
CA THR A 747 -19.66 -14.19 -38.24
C THR A 747 -19.70 -13.73 -36.79
N ALA A 748 -18.61 -13.92 -36.05
CA ALA A 748 -18.41 -13.31 -34.74
C ALA A 748 -17.23 -12.32 -34.81
N THR A 749 -17.42 -11.13 -34.24
CA THR A 749 -16.51 -9.98 -34.38
C THR A 749 -16.23 -9.37 -33.01
N ASN A 750 -14.93 -9.18 -32.70
CA ASN A 750 -14.42 -8.45 -31.54
C ASN A 750 -13.39 -7.38 -31.98
N ALA A 751 -12.71 -6.74 -31.03
CA ALA A 751 -11.73 -5.69 -31.29
C ALA A 751 -10.50 -6.14 -32.12
N ALA A 752 -10.16 -7.44 -32.11
CA ALA A 752 -9.08 -8.04 -32.89
C ALA A 752 -9.54 -8.58 -34.27
N GLY A 753 -10.78 -8.32 -34.68
CA GLY A 753 -11.32 -8.71 -35.98
C GLY A 753 -12.42 -9.76 -35.90
N SER A 754 -12.53 -10.61 -36.92
CA SER A 754 -13.67 -11.51 -37.09
C SER A 754 -13.27 -12.93 -37.43
N GLY A 755 -14.00 -13.91 -36.87
CA GLY A 755 -13.99 -15.29 -37.31
C GLY A 755 -15.34 -15.68 -37.92
N THR A 756 -15.32 -16.63 -38.85
CA THR A 756 -16.52 -17.08 -39.57
C THR A 756 -16.62 -18.59 -39.63
N ALA A 757 -17.85 -19.11 -39.65
CA ALA A 757 -18.13 -20.51 -39.96
C ALA A 757 -19.39 -20.61 -40.83
N THR A 758 -19.39 -21.54 -41.78
CA THR A 758 -20.50 -21.73 -42.73
C THR A 758 -21.32 -22.99 -42.43
N ARG A 759 -22.61 -22.96 -42.77
CA ARG A 759 -23.52 -24.09 -42.59
C ARG A 759 -24.56 -24.11 -43.70
N ALA A 760 -24.63 -25.22 -44.43
CA ALA A 760 -25.75 -25.51 -45.30
C ALA A 760 -26.96 -26.00 -44.47
N GLN A 761 -28.14 -25.49 -44.77
CA GLN A 761 -29.43 -25.94 -44.21
C GLN A 761 -30.50 -25.80 -45.28
N GLN A 762 -31.33 -26.83 -45.46
CA GLN A 762 -32.52 -26.78 -46.30
C GLN A 762 -33.73 -26.41 -45.42
N THR A 763 -34.62 -25.56 -45.89
CA THR A 763 -35.93 -25.33 -45.25
C THR A 763 -36.85 -26.53 -45.46
N ASP A 764 -37.79 -26.75 -44.54
CA ASP A 764 -38.80 -27.79 -44.71
C ASP A 764 -39.70 -27.47 -45.91
N ALA A 765 -40.27 -28.49 -46.55
CA ALA A 765 -41.25 -28.27 -47.61
C ALA A 765 -42.63 -27.96 -47.01
N LEU A 766 -43.16 -26.77 -47.29
CA LEU A 766 -44.57 -26.45 -47.10
C LEU A 766 -45.37 -27.04 -48.26
N TYR A 767 -46.57 -27.52 -47.95
CA TYR A 767 -47.51 -27.99 -48.95
C TYR A 767 -48.86 -27.29 -48.76
N GLY A 768 -49.63 -27.22 -49.83
CA GLY A 768 -51.05 -26.91 -49.79
C GLY A 768 -51.86 -28.01 -50.44
N ILE A 769 -53.10 -28.17 -49.99
CA ILE A 769 -54.07 -29.10 -50.56
C ILE A 769 -54.96 -28.34 -51.54
N ALA A 770 -54.96 -28.76 -52.80
CA ALA A 770 -55.87 -28.27 -53.83
C ALA A 770 -57.32 -28.60 -53.41
N THR A 771 -58.13 -27.58 -53.13
CA THR A 771 -59.42 -27.74 -52.43
C THR A 771 -60.56 -27.12 -53.24
N CYS A 772 -61.45 -28.00 -53.71
CA CYS A 772 -62.68 -27.66 -54.41
C CYS A 772 -63.73 -28.71 -54.02
N ASN A 773 -64.85 -28.26 -53.46
CA ASN A 773 -66.00 -29.06 -53.04
C ASN A 773 -67.20 -28.74 -53.95
N ASN A 774 -67.88 -29.74 -54.53
CA ASN A 774 -69.06 -29.47 -55.34
C ASN A 774 -70.26 -28.99 -54.48
N GLY A 775 -71.15 -28.20 -55.06
CA GLY A 775 -72.42 -27.80 -54.43
C GLY A 775 -73.51 -28.88 -54.52
N ASP A 776 -74.56 -28.77 -53.70
CA ASP A 776 -75.61 -29.80 -53.60
C ASP A 776 -76.48 -29.99 -54.86
N SER A 777 -76.43 -29.06 -55.82
CA SER A 777 -77.21 -29.12 -57.07
C SER A 777 -76.62 -28.22 -58.17
N GLY A 778 -77.31 -28.09 -59.30
CA GLY A 778 -77.00 -27.10 -60.33
C GLY A 778 -75.77 -27.42 -61.20
N ALA A 779 -75.09 -26.37 -61.66
CA ALA A 779 -73.82 -26.48 -62.37
C ALA A 779 -72.65 -26.74 -61.39
N GLU A 780 -72.82 -26.25 -60.16
CA GLU A 780 -71.95 -26.34 -59.01
C GLU A 780 -71.69 -27.79 -58.57
N ALA A 781 -72.64 -28.70 -58.84
CA ALA A 781 -72.58 -30.11 -58.46
C ALA A 781 -71.52 -30.97 -59.19
N THR A 782 -70.83 -30.46 -60.23
CA THR A 782 -69.79 -31.23 -60.94
C THR A 782 -68.55 -30.42 -61.33
N TYR A 783 -68.37 -29.23 -60.76
CA TYR A 783 -67.31 -28.28 -61.11
C TYR A 783 -65.89 -28.76 -60.74
N CYS A 784 -65.77 -29.53 -59.66
CA CYS A 784 -64.48 -29.99 -59.13
C CYS A 784 -64.00 -31.34 -59.70
N ASP A 785 -64.89 -32.09 -60.37
CA ASP A 785 -64.70 -33.52 -60.66
C ASP A 785 -64.42 -33.82 -62.14
N ARG A 786 -64.55 -32.82 -63.02
CA ARG A 786 -64.53 -33.00 -64.47
C ARG A 786 -63.33 -32.33 -65.11
N ASP A 787 -62.77 -33.02 -66.10
CA ASP A 787 -61.77 -32.49 -67.02
C ASP A 787 -62.51 -31.98 -68.26
N ARG A 788 -62.59 -30.66 -68.42
CA ARG A 788 -63.19 -29.98 -69.58
C ARG A 788 -62.36 -28.77 -69.99
N ASP A 789 -62.42 -28.41 -71.27
CA ASP A 789 -61.72 -27.23 -71.78
C ASP A 789 -62.29 -25.94 -71.15
N GLY A 790 -61.46 -25.28 -70.34
CA GLY A 790 -61.59 -23.86 -70.02
C GLY A 790 -62.45 -23.44 -68.81
N ARG A 791 -63.00 -24.37 -68.00
CA ARG A 791 -63.52 -24.11 -66.62
C ARG A 791 -63.57 -25.38 -65.75
N ASN A 792 -62.49 -25.69 -65.04
CA ASN A 792 -62.47 -26.70 -63.98
C ASN A 792 -62.15 -26.05 -62.62
N GLY A 793 -62.03 -26.85 -61.55
CA GLY A 793 -61.80 -26.36 -60.17
C GLY A 793 -60.39 -25.79 -59.90
N ASN A 794 -59.47 -26.61 -59.38
CA ASN A 794 -58.14 -26.14 -58.95
C ASN A 794 -57.17 -25.99 -60.14
N GLU A 795 -57.42 -25.01 -60.99
CA GLU A 795 -56.63 -24.75 -62.20
C GLU A 795 -55.25 -24.15 -61.89
N ILE A 796 -54.24 -24.53 -62.67
CA ILE A 796 -52.84 -24.13 -62.49
C ILE A 796 -52.35 -23.44 -63.77
N PHE A 797 -51.67 -22.30 -63.62
CA PHE A 797 -51.33 -21.37 -64.70
C PHE A 797 -49.85 -21.00 -64.68
N SER A 798 -49.28 -20.70 -65.84
CA SER A 798 -47.89 -20.21 -65.96
C SER A 798 -47.70 -18.76 -65.49
N VAL A 799 -48.78 -18.07 -65.10
CA VAL A 799 -48.82 -16.68 -64.62
C VAL A 799 -49.88 -16.52 -63.52
N ALA A 800 -49.79 -15.46 -62.71
CA ALA A 800 -50.73 -15.16 -61.64
C ALA A 800 -52.04 -14.48 -62.14
N ARG A 801 -52.73 -15.09 -63.12
CA ARG A 801 -54.05 -14.68 -63.64
C ARG A 801 -54.79 -15.87 -64.26
N GLN A 802 -56.13 -15.85 -64.26
CA GLN A 802 -56.97 -16.90 -64.86
C GLN A 802 -57.06 -16.70 -66.38
N ASP A 803 -55.95 -17.01 -67.05
CA ASP A 803 -55.75 -16.86 -68.48
C ASP A 803 -55.67 -18.25 -69.13
N ASN A 804 -56.72 -18.63 -69.87
CA ASN A 804 -56.86 -19.95 -70.47
C ASN A 804 -55.70 -20.30 -71.43
N ASP A 805 -55.17 -19.31 -72.17
CA ASP A 805 -54.01 -19.51 -73.06
C ASP A 805 -52.69 -19.74 -72.29
N ARG A 806 -52.75 -19.67 -70.95
CA ARG A 806 -51.63 -19.83 -70.01
C ARG A 806 -51.87 -20.89 -68.95
N GLN A 807 -53.00 -21.60 -68.98
CA GLN A 807 -53.26 -22.77 -68.16
C GLN A 807 -52.24 -23.88 -68.50
N VAL A 808 -51.64 -24.49 -67.48
CA VAL A 808 -50.66 -25.59 -67.62
C VAL A 808 -51.20 -26.93 -67.12
N GLY A 809 -52.41 -26.93 -66.58
CA GLY A 809 -53.11 -28.11 -66.09
C GLY A 809 -54.08 -27.77 -64.97
N TRP A 810 -54.49 -28.79 -64.22
CA TRP A 810 -55.32 -28.67 -63.03
C TRP A 810 -54.93 -29.72 -61.99
N ALA A 811 -55.27 -29.45 -60.74
CA ALA A 811 -55.08 -30.37 -59.62
C ALA A 811 -56.42 -30.93 -59.15
N LYS A 812 -56.50 -32.26 -59.01
CA LYS A 812 -57.69 -32.92 -58.45
C LYS A 812 -57.90 -32.47 -56.99
N PRO A 813 -59.14 -32.36 -56.49
CA PRO A 813 -59.40 -32.14 -55.07
C PRO A 813 -58.59 -33.12 -54.20
N GLY A 814 -57.93 -32.62 -53.16
CA GLY A 814 -57.03 -33.41 -52.31
C GLY A 814 -55.58 -33.52 -52.82
N THR A 815 -55.23 -32.98 -53.98
CA THR A 815 -53.83 -33.01 -54.47
C THR A 815 -52.93 -32.15 -53.59
N ARG A 816 -51.88 -32.75 -53.04
CA ARG A 816 -50.87 -32.10 -52.19
C ARG A 816 -49.74 -31.50 -53.01
N LEU A 817 -49.71 -30.18 -53.15
CA LEU A 817 -48.75 -29.42 -53.96
C LEU A 817 -47.72 -28.72 -53.08
N LYS A 818 -46.43 -28.80 -53.42
CA LYS A 818 -45.36 -28.11 -52.68
C LYS A 818 -45.41 -26.61 -52.97
N ALA A 819 -45.58 -25.78 -51.94
CA ALA A 819 -45.66 -24.33 -52.06
C ALA A 819 -44.27 -23.67 -51.86
N LEU A 820 -43.95 -22.67 -52.70
CA LEU A 820 -42.60 -22.08 -52.80
C LEU A 820 -42.54 -20.59 -52.41
N CYS A 821 -43.47 -19.79 -52.91
CA CYS A 821 -43.62 -18.36 -52.61
C CYS A 821 -45.01 -17.89 -53.04
N LYS A 822 -45.39 -16.65 -52.74
CA LYS A 822 -46.64 -16.03 -53.18
C LYS A 822 -46.42 -14.80 -54.06
N GLN A 823 -47.29 -14.58 -55.04
CA GLN A 823 -47.29 -13.38 -55.88
C GLN A 823 -48.66 -12.72 -55.82
N ARG A 824 -48.74 -11.38 -55.96
CA ARG A 824 -50.00 -10.71 -56.25
C ARG A 824 -50.37 -10.94 -57.72
N GLY A 825 -51.64 -11.24 -57.95
CA GLY A 825 -52.21 -11.47 -59.27
C GLY A 825 -53.65 -10.98 -59.34
N GLU A 826 -54.40 -11.56 -60.26
CA GLU A 826 -55.84 -11.38 -60.39
C GLU A 826 -56.59 -11.82 -59.12
N GLU A 827 -57.75 -11.21 -58.83
CA GLU A 827 -58.58 -11.62 -57.70
C GLU A 827 -59.43 -12.83 -58.09
N VAL A 828 -59.29 -13.93 -57.33
CA VAL A 828 -60.06 -15.16 -57.51
C VAL A 828 -60.95 -15.39 -56.30
N TYR A 829 -62.20 -15.81 -56.56
CA TYR A 829 -63.19 -16.12 -55.53
C TYR A 829 -63.62 -17.58 -55.66
N ALA A 830 -63.08 -18.44 -54.80
CA ALA A 830 -63.65 -19.76 -54.59
C ALA A 830 -64.86 -19.59 -53.66
N TYR A 831 -66.06 -19.67 -54.23
CA TYR A 831 -67.35 -19.49 -53.54
C TYR A 831 -67.64 -20.66 -52.57
N ILE A 832 -68.79 -21.33 -52.65
CA ILE A 832 -69.08 -22.54 -51.87
C ILE A 832 -68.01 -23.64 -52.03
N TYR A 833 -67.26 -23.60 -53.13
CA TYR A 833 -66.24 -24.58 -53.47
C TYR A 833 -65.05 -24.64 -52.51
N ASN A 834 -64.70 -23.55 -51.83
CA ASN A 834 -63.66 -23.55 -50.80
C ASN A 834 -63.94 -22.47 -49.73
N ASN A 835 -65.05 -22.62 -49.00
CA ASN A 835 -65.38 -21.82 -47.83
C ASN A 835 -65.40 -20.29 -48.08
N GLU A 836 -65.89 -19.85 -49.25
CA GLU A 836 -65.96 -18.44 -49.67
C GLU A 836 -64.60 -17.70 -49.69
N LYS A 837 -63.51 -18.44 -49.92
CA LYS A 837 -62.14 -17.93 -49.95
C LYS A 837 -61.90 -17.03 -51.17
N ARG A 838 -61.79 -15.72 -50.92
CA ARG A 838 -61.47 -14.68 -51.91
C ARG A 838 -60.05 -14.16 -51.74
N SER A 839 -59.27 -14.05 -52.82
CA SER A 839 -57.90 -13.52 -52.74
C SER A 839 -57.30 -13.02 -54.05
N THR A 840 -56.46 -11.99 -53.95
CA THR A 840 -55.50 -11.56 -54.99
C THR A 840 -54.14 -12.28 -54.90
N TRP A 841 -53.96 -13.20 -53.95
CA TRP A 841 -52.71 -13.94 -53.78
C TRP A 841 -52.72 -15.26 -54.55
N TRP A 842 -51.64 -15.49 -55.27
CA TRP A 842 -51.36 -16.72 -56.01
C TRP A 842 -50.12 -17.39 -55.43
N VAL A 843 -50.15 -18.71 -55.27
CA VAL A 843 -49.05 -19.50 -54.72
C VAL A 843 -48.27 -20.12 -55.87
N GLN A 844 -46.96 -19.87 -55.93
CA GLN A 844 -46.07 -20.63 -56.81
C GLN A 844 -45.90 -22.04 -56.22
N VAL A 845 -46.27 -23.05 -57.00
CA VAL A 845 -46.23 -24.47 -56.66
C VAL A 845 -45.28 -25.25 -57.58
N ASP A 846 -44.77 -26.35 -57.05
CA ASP A 846 -44.04 -27.38 -57.80
C ASP A 846 -45.06 -28.28 -58.53
N TYR A 847 -45.36 -27.94 -59.80
CA TYR A 847 -46.29 -28.66 -60.67
C TYR A 847 -45.85 -28.46 -62.12
N SER A 848 -45.32 -29.51 -62.76
CA SER A 848 -44.76 -29.44 -64.14
C SER A 848 -43.77 -28.29 -64.34
N GLY A 849 -42.93 -28.03 -63.33
CA GLY A 849 -42.13 -26.82 -63.19
C GLY A 849 -42.69 -25.89 -62.11
N ARG A 850 -42.32 -24.60 -62.17
CA ARG A 850 -42.79 -23.57 -61.24
C ARG A 850 -43.96 -22.82 -61.85
N ASN A 851 -45.17 -23.16 -61.44
CA ASN A 851 -46.42 -22.59 -61.94
C ASN A 851 -47.27 -22.09 -60.76
N TYR A 852 -48.36 -21.36 -61.03
CA TYR A 852 -49.16 -20.67 -60.02
C TYR A 852 -50.56 -21.27 -59.90
N ILE A 853 -51.03 -21.40 -58.67
CA ILE A 853 -52.42 -21.70 -58.32
C ILE A 853 -52.97 -20.53 -57.48
N PRO A 854 -54.22 -20.07 -57.67
CA PRO A 854 -54.83 -19.10 -56.77
C PRO A 854 -54.88 -19.64 -55.34
N TRP A 855 -54.55 -18.83 -54.34
CA TRP A 855 -54.69 -19.25 -52.93
C TRP A 855 -56.15 -19.51 -52.55
N ALA A 856 -57.11 -18.94 -53.30
CA ALA A 856 -58.52 -19.31 -53.26
C ALA A 856 -58.78 -20.83 -53.46
N TRP A 857 -57.94 -21.51 -54.26
CA TRP A 857 -58.06 -22.95 -54.58
C TRP A 857 -57.06 -23.84 -53.82
N LEU A 858 -56.24 -23.27 -52.92
CA LEU A 858 -55.18 -23.98 -52.23
C LEU A 858 -55.20 -23.67 -50.73
N ASN A 859 -55.42 -24.67 -49.89
CA ASN A 859 -55.37 -24.53 -48.42
C ASN A 859 -54.02 -24.99 -47.89
N LEU A 860 -53.23 -24.10 -47.29
CA LEU A 860 -51.87 -24.41 -46.82
C LEU A 860 -51.89 -25.26 -45.54
N GLU A 861 -51.06 -26.29 -45.50
CA GLU A 861 -50.91 -27.13 -44.31
C GLU A 861 -50.34 -26.32 -43.13
N GLY A 862 -50.79 -26.63 -41.91
CA GLY A 862 -50.36 -25.94 -40.69
C GLY A 862 -51.18 -24.70 -40.31
N GLY A 863 -52.28 -24.40 -41.01
CA GLY A 863 -53.25 -23.38 -40.57
C GLY A 863 -53.80 -22.46 -41.66
N ASP A 864 -53.47 -22.71 -42.93
CA ASP A 864 -53.93 -21.92 -44.09
C ASP A 864 -53.76 -20.40 -43.95
N ASP A 865 -52.57 -19.94 -43.55
CA ASP A 865 -52.19 -18.54 -43.58
C ASP A 865 -51.25 -18.25 -44.76
N ILE A 866 -51.71 -17.44 -45.72
CA ILE A 866 -50.89 -16.99 -46.85
C ILE A 866 -49.69 -16.13 -46.42
N ASN A 867 -49.62 -15.66 -45.18
CA ASN A 867 -48.52 -14.81 -44.69
C ASN A 867 -47.29 -15.58 -44.25
N VAL A 868 -47.35 -16.91 -44.14
CA VAL A 868 -46.15 -17.74 -43.97
C VAL A 868 -45.26 -17.72 -45.22
N LEU A 869 -45.86 -17.70 -46.42
CA LEU A 869 -45.11 -17.74 -47.67
C LEU A 869 -44.40 -16.41 -47.96
N PRO A 870 -43.10 -16.42 -48.32
CA PRO A 870 -42.41 -15.22 -48.79
C PRO A 870 -42.95 -14.80 -50.16
N THR A 871 -42.78 -13.53 -50.51
CA THR A 871 -43.15 -13.00 -51.82
C THR A 871 -42.21 -13.54 -52.91
N CYS A 872 -42.75 -13.88 -54.08
CA CYS A 872 -42.03 -14.08 -55.34
C CYS A 872 -41.70 -12.72 -55.97
#